data_AF-A0A9W6NP13-F1
#
_entry.id   AF-A0A9W6NP13-F1
#
_cell.length_a   1.000
_cell.length_b   1.000
_cell.length_c   1.000
_cell.angle_alpha   90.00
_cell.angle_beta   90.00
_cell.angle_gamma   90.00
#
_symmetry.space_group_name_H-M   'P 1'
#
loop_
_entity.id
_entity.type
_entity.pdbx_description
1 polymer ?
#
loop_
_entity_poly.entity_id
_entity_poly.type
_entity_poly.pdbx_seq_one_letter_code
_entity_poly.pdbx_strand_id
1 'polypeptide(L)'
;MRLYRLLIGTVLAAVVSALLPNVTAFAVGANLIGNPSAETASGSGPASWTFDRWGTNTATSTWQTTGKDGQRSLAITMTARTSGDAKWMAAPVTVKPSTKYVVSDWYIGTVKTSLEVVYTNAAGKQTFVWLADAPVSAAWKQLSIEFTTPADAVKASVYHVLAAKGSLQTDLYFLAESGAADPTPTPASVQITAPAEGATVSGTQQVTATASADVLGVKFAVDGVDLAAEDTAAPFAAAWDSKKATNGVHTVTATARTASSATAAQSKVTVTVNNTTTTPPPPTTTGNLIANPGVETANGTAPAGWTSSTWGTNTTAFSYLTTGHTGSHSVKTQISKYTSGDSKWSPAAVTVTPGKTYQYSNWYQSSVDSEIDVEVTMTDGSEQYAYLAAAPTSASWAKVSAQYTVPAGATKITVFQVLAKVGWVTSDDFSLAEYTPAQLNRALVSLTFDDGWKTQYTAGLPLLDKYNMDATYYVLTSTTDYPDYMTKAEMLNLPAHGIEVASHTVDHPHLPTMTAAQIDAELKDSQATLRQWYGTDTVAKNFATPFGEYNANVIASSKKYYRSHRSTDEGYNTKDSTDVYNIKVQNILNTTTPAQVGLWIDQAIRDKSWLVLVYHEVSATAEDPTYAVTPANLDKELQLIQSKGITVKTVDQALDEVTPQLS
;
A
#
# COMPACT_ATOMS: atom_id res chain seq x y z
N MET A 1 -21.35 -33.91 -58.64
CA MET A 1 -21.68 -32.57 -59.16
C MET A 1 -22.82 -32.00 -58.32
N ARG A 2 -22.55 -30.95 -57.52
CA ARG A 2 -23.41 -29.87 -56.96
C ARG A 2 -24.87 -30.18 -56.58
N LEU A 3 -25.50 -29.66 -55.52
CA LEU A 3 -25.23 -28.75 -54.41
C LEU A 3 -26.50 -28.89 -53.53
N TYR A 4 -26.43 -28.83 -52.20
CA TYR A 4 -27.62 -28.59 -51.37
C TYR A 4 -27.26 -27.69 -50.19
N ARG A 5 -28.22 -26.83 -49.84
CA ARG A 5 -28.36 -25.96 -48.65
C ARG A 5 -28.00 -24.49 -48.83
N LEU A 6 -29.07 -23.71 -49.02
CA LEU A 6 -29.25 -22.36 -48.48
C LEU A 6 -30.68 -22.29 -47.95
N LEU A 7 -30.90 -21.89 -46.70
CA LEU A 7 -31.91 -20.91 -46.32
C LEU A 7 -31.75 -20.52 -44.83
N ILE A 8 -31.32 -19.26 -44.66
CA ILE A 8 -31.83 -18.20 -43.77
C ILE A 8 -31.93 -18.50 -42.26
N GLY A 9 -31.04 -17.85 -41.50
CA GLY A 9 -31.31 -17.36 -40.15
C GLY A 9 -31.32 -15.82 -40.16
N THR A 10 -32.38 -15.21 -39.63
CA THR A 10 -32.45 -13.78 -39.33
C THR A 10 -32.64 -13.60 -37.83
N VAL A 11 -31.94 -12.59 -37.33
CA VAL A 11 -31.69 -12.19 -35.94
C VAL A 11 -32.92 -11.53 -35.30
N LEU A 12 -33.17 -11.82 -34.02
CA LEU A 12 -33.78 -10.87 -33.10
C LEU A 12 -33.11 -10.99 -31.72
N ALA A 13 -32.62 -9.86 -31.22
CA ALA A 13 -31.97 -9.71 -29.93
C ALA A 13 -32.98 -9.34 -28.84
N ALA A 14 -32.80 -9.86 -27.62
CA ALA A 14 -33.23 -9.21 -26.38
C ALA A 14 -32.36 -9.66 -25.19
N VAL A 15 -31.60 -8.69 -24.70
CA VAL A 15 -30.91 -8.48 -23.43
C VAL A 15 -31.21 -9.47 -22.28
N VAL A 16 -30.14 -10.07 -21.74
CA VAL A 16 -30.05 -10.40 -20.31
C VAL A 16 -28.72 -9.84 -19.79
N SER A 17 -28.82 -8.87 -18.89
CA SER A 17 -27.73 -8.40 -18.05
C SER A 17 -27.58 -9.40 -16.90
N ALA A 18 -26.46 -10.09 -16.80
CA ALA A 18 -26.09 -10.88 -15.64
C ALA A 18 -24.59 -10.77 -15.39
N LEU A 19 -24.27 -10.43 -14.15
CA LEU A 19 -22.94 -10.28 -13.59
C LEU A 19 -22.07 -11.52 -13.86
N LEU A 20 -20.81 -11.31 -14.24
CA LEU A 20 -19.81 -12.37 -14.25
C LEU A 20 -19.39 -12.68 -12.80
N PRO A 21 -19.40 -13.95 -12.37
CA PRO A 21 -18.86 -14.36 -11.08
C PRO A 21 -17.32 -14.36 -11.09
N ASN A 22 -16.77 -14.25 -9.87
CA ASN A 22 -15.37 -14.27 -9.49
C ASN A 22 -14.51 -15.28 -10.28
N VAL A 23 -13.38 -14.79 -10.79
CA VAL A 23 -12.31 -15.60 -11.37
C VAL A 23 -11.63 -16.36 -10.22
N THR A 24 -11.88 -17.67 -10.12
CA THR A 24 -11.06 -18.58 -9.31
C THR A 24 -9.62 -18.54 -9.84
N ALA A 25 -8.65 -18.28 -8.96
CA ALA A 25 -7.25 -18.39 -9.29
C ALA A 25 -6.94 -19.83 -9.75
N PHE A 26 -6.59 -19.94 -11.02
CA PHE A 26 -6.23 -21.18 -11.71
C PHE A 26 -4.81 -21.61 -11.32
N ALA A 27 -4.58 -22.91 -11.14
CA ALA A 27 -3.24 -23.44 -10.87
C ALA A 27 -2.31 -23.18 -12.06
N VAL A 28 -1.09 -22.68 -11.84
CA VAL A 28 -0.12 -22.46 -12.93
C VAL A 28 0.35 -23.82 -13.47
N GLY A 29 -0.30 -24.31 -14.53
CA GLY A 29 0.16 -25.48 -15.28
C GLY A 29 1.39 -25.12 -16.12
N ALA A 30 2.41 -25.98 -16.16
CA ALA A 30 3.57 -25.78 -17.02
C ALA A 30 3.16 -25.83 -18.50
N ASN A 31 3.57 -24.82 -19.28
CA ASN A 31 3.37 -24.79 -20.74
C ASN A 31 4.03 -26.02 -21.38
N LEU A 32 3.25 -26.82 -22.11
CA LEU A 32 3.71 -28.06 -22.72
C LEU A 32 4.59 -27.80 -23.96
N ILE A 33 4.43 -26.66 -24.63
CA ILE A 33 5.22 -26.31 -25.80
C ILE A 33 6.64 -25.93 -25.36
N GLY A 34 7.62 -26.66 -25.89
CA GLY A 34 9.02 -26.31 -25.74
C GLY A 34 9.41 -25.13 -26.64
N ASN A 35 10.22 -24.21 -26.11
CA ASN A 35 10.65 -22.97 -26.81
C ASN A 35 9.46 -22.12 -27.33
N PRO A 36 8.49 -21.76 -26.47
CA PRO A 36 7.23 -21.14 -26.89
C PRO A 36 7.36 -19.76 -27.54
N SER A 37 8.39 -18.98 -27.17
CA SER A 37 8.74 -17.69 -27.78
C SER A 37 9.77 -17.81 -28.92
N ALA A 38 10.10 -19.03 -29.34
CA ALA A 38 11.08 -19.31 -30.40
C ALA A 38 12.49 -18.69 -30.18
N GLU A 39 12.87 -18.34 -28.96
CA GLU A 39 14.14 -17.66 -28.65
C GLU A 39 15.36 -18.59 -28.73
N THR A 40 15.16 -19.87 -28.47
CA THR A 40 16.26 -20.85 -28.44
C THR A 40 16.56 -21.38 -29.84
N ALA A 41 17.83 -21.33 -30.24
CA ALA A 41 18.30 -21.85 -31.53
C ALA A 41 18.50 -23.38 -31.52
N SER A 42 18.26 -24.01 -32.67
CA SER A 42 18.78 -25.33 -33.03
C SER A 42 19.31 -25.26 -34.47
N GLY A 43 20.64 -25.10 -34.60
CA GLY A 43 21.26 -24.80 -35.89
C GLY A 43 20.84 -23.41 -36.40
N SER A 44 20.37 -23.33 -37.65
CA SER A 44 19.91 -22.08 -38.27
C SER A 44 18.42 -21.76 -38.01
N GLY A 45 17.71 -22.59 -37.25
CA GLY A 45 16.29 -22.41 -36.96
C GLY A 45 15.95 -22.47 -35.47
N PRO A 46 14.68 -22.29 -35.11
CA PRO A 46 14.22 -22.36 -33.73
C PRO A 46 14.18 -23.82 -33.24
N ALA A 47 14.72 -24.08 -32.05
CA ALA A 47 14.61 -25.38 -31.39
C ALA A 47 13.14 -25.75 -31.16
N SER A 48 12.79 -27.04 -31.26
CA SER A 48 11.42 -27.57 -31.05
C SER A 48 10.36 -27.08 -32.05
N TRP A 49 10.77 -26.48 -33.16
CA TRP A 49 9.87 -26.01 -34.21
C TRP A 49 10.29 -26.54 -35.58
N THR A 50 9.33 -26.86 -36.43
CA THR A 50 9.59 -27.32 -37.81
C THR A 50 8.68 -26.57 -38.77
N PHE A 51 9.22 -26.09 -39.88
CA PHE A 51 8.43 -25.48 -40.95
C PHE A 51 8.02 -26.53 -41.98
N ASP A 52 6.76 -26.48 -42.41
CA ASP A 52 6.24 -27.33 -43.49
C ASP A 52 5.34 -26.53 -44.44
N ARG A 53 5.20 -27.04 -45.66
CA ARG A 53 4.27 -26.54 -46.68
C ARG A 53 3.74 -27.67 -47.53
N TRP A 54 2.46 -27.57 -47.88
CA TRP A 54 1.77 -28.55 -48.73
C TRP A 54 1.10 -27.87 -49.93
N GLY A 55 0.94 -28.59 -51.04
CA GLY A 55 0.28 -28.11 -52.26
C GLY A 55 1.16 -27.24 -53.18
N THR A 56 0.52 -26.49 -54.07
CA THR A 56 1.20 -25.62 -55.06
C THR A 56 1.14 -24.16 -54.61
N ASN A 57 2.19 -23.73 -53.91
CA ASN A 57 2.37 -22.36 -53.43
C ASN A 57 3.87 -21.97 -53.36
N THR A 58 4.15 -20.68 -53.14
CA THR A 58 5.51 -20.13 -53.02
C THR A 58 5.76 -19.57 -51.61
N ALA A 59 5.41 -20.34 -50.57
CA ALA A 59 5.68 -19.94 -49.20
C ALA A 59 7.15 -20.11 -48.79
N THR A 60 7.66 -19.14 -48.04
CA THR A 60 8.96 -19.16 -47.37
C THR A 60 8.78 -18.90 -45.88
N SER A 61 9.62 -19.50 -45.05
CA SER A 61 9.67 -19.22 -43.62
C SER A 61 10.88 -18.36 -43.24
N THR A 62 10.78 -17.68 -42.11
CA THR A 62 11.87 -16.91 -41.53
C THR A 62 11.79 -16.99 -40.02
N TRP A 63 12.92 -17.30 -39.38
CA TRP A 63 13.08 -17.14 -37.94
C TRP A 63 13.53 -15.70 -37.67
N GLN A 64 12.54 -14.85 -37.40
CA GLN A 64 12.73 -13.39 -37.36
C GLN A 64 13.61 -12.98 -36.19
N THR A 65 14.21 -11.79 -36.28
CA THR A 65 14.96 -11.15 -35.18
C THR A 65 14.11 -10.11 -34.43
N THR A 66 12.79 -10.22 -34.52
CA THR A 66 11.81 -9.40 -33.80
C THR A 66 10.70 -10.30 -33.29
N GLY A 67 10.29 -10.14 -32.04
CA GLY A 67 9.25 -10.91 -31.37
C GLY A 67 8.28 -10.05 -30.55
N LYS A 68 7.29 -10.67 -29.92
CA LYS A 68 6.29 -10.05 -29.06
C LYS A 68 6.81 -9.80 -27.64
N ASP A 69 7.62 -10.69 -27.10
CA ASP A 69 8.24 -10.61 -25.76
C ASP A 69 9.76 -10.77 -25.78
N GLY A 70 10.35 -11.20 -26.90
CA GLY A 70 11.79 -11.36 -27.06
C GLY A 70 12.34 -10.89 -28.41
N GLN A 71 13.48 -11.47 -28.80
CA GLN A 71 14.20 -11.10 -30.02
C GLN A 71 13.82 -11.99 -31.20
N ARG A 72 12.97 -13.01 -31.04
CA ARG A 72 12.68 -13.98 -32.09
C ARG A 72 11.20 -14.20 -32.26
N SER A 73 10.81 -14.65 -33.45
CA SER A 73 9.46 -15.15 -33.72
C SER A 73 9.46 -15.98 -34.99
N LEU A 74 8.34 -16.65 -35.26
CA LEU A 74 8.15 -17.51 -36.41
C LEU A 74 7.38 -16.76 -37.49
N ALA A 75 7.95 -16.58 -38.68
CA ALA A 75 7.27 -15.91 -39.78
C ALA A 75 7.16 -16.78 -41.04
N ILE A 76 6.10 -16.51 -41.81
CA ILE A 76 5.79 -17.11 -43.10
C ILE A 76 5.36 -15.99 -44.05
N THR A 77 5.88 -16.01 -45.28
CA THR A 77 5.40 -15.16 -46.37
C THR A 77 5.03 -16.04 -47.57
N MET A 78 3.84 -15.83 -48.13
CA MET A 78 3.33 -16.56 -49.29
C MET A 78 3.02 -15.59 -50.43
N THR A 79 3.79 -15.66 -51.51
CA THR A 79 3.71 -14.71 -52.64
C THR A 79 2.76 -15.16 -53.76
N ALA A 80 2.53 -16.46 -53.91
CA ALA A 80 1.60 -17.08 -54.85
C ALA A 80 1.02 -18.38 -54.27
N ARG A 81 -0.24 -18.69 -54.63
CA ARG A 81 -0.95 -19.90 -54.21
C ARG A 81 -1.98 -20.34 -55.24
N THR A 82 -1.90 -21.60 -55.64
CA THR A 82 -2.96 -22.31 -56.37
C THR A 82 -3.69 -23.28 -55.43
N SER A 83 -2.97 -23.96 -54.54
CA SER A 83 -3.53 -24.89 -53.55
C SER A 83 -2.63 -25.01 -52.30
N GLY A 84 -3.18 -25.61 -51.24
CA GLY A 84 -2.45 -26.01 -50.03
C GLY A 84 -2.14 -24.89 -49.03
N ASP A 85 -1.11 -25.05 -48.21
CA ASP A 85 -0.82 -24.18 -47.06
C ASP A 85 0.68 -24.14 -46.69
N ALA A 86 1.02 -23.28 -45.74
CA ALA A 86 2.32 -23.25 -45.07
C ALA A 86 2.16 -22.92 -43.58
N LYS A 87 3.02 -23.51 -42.74
CA LYS A 87 2.88 -23.45 -41.28
C LYS A 87 4.19 -23.74 -40.56
N TRP A 88 4.33 -23.17 -39.36
CA TRP A 88 5.26 -23.67 -38.36
C TRP A 88 4.54 -24.66 -37.45
N MET A 89 5.26 -25.70 -37.03
CA MET A 89 4.74 -26.82 -36.27
C MET A 89 5.56 -26.97 -35.00
N ALA A 90 4.91 -26.89 -33.85
CA ALA A 90 5.55 -27.20 -32.57
C ALA A 90 5.91 -28.69 -32.49
N ALA A 91 7.00 -29.05 -31.84
CA ALA A 91 7.32 -30.46 -31.60
C ALA A 91 6.14 -31.15 -30.88
N PRO A 92 5.73 -32.37 -31.30
CA PRO A 92 4.57 -33.03 -30.69
C PRO A 92 4.77 -33.28 -29.19
N VAL A 93 3.83 -32.80 -28.37
CA VAL A 93 3.83 -32.93 -26.91
C VAL A 93 2.85 -34.01 -26.47
N THR A 94 3.11 -34.64 -25.32
CA THR A 94 2.19 -35.63 -24.74
C THR A 94 0.95 -34.94 -24.20
N VAL A 95 -0.24 -35.48 -24.52
CA VAL A 95 -1.53 -35.01 -24.00
C VAL A 95 -2.37 -36.17 -23.48
N LYS A 96 -3.30 -35.88 -22.56
CA LYS A 96 -4.25 -36.87 -22.04
C LYS A 96 -5.46 -36.99 -22.98
N PRO A 97 -6.02 -38.19 -23.18
CA PRO A 97 -7.24 -38.39 -23.97
C PRO A 97 -8.45 -37.76 -23.26
N SER A 98 -9.44 -37.29 -24.04
CA SER A 98 -10.70 -36.69 -23.54
C SER A 98 -10.53 -35.58 -22.49
N THR A 99 -9.42 -34.84 -22.54
CA THR A 99 -9.07 -33.81 -21.55
C THR A 99 -9.13 -32.44 -22.22
N LYS A 100 -9.59 -31.44 -21.47
CA LYS A 100 -9.65 -30.06 -21.93
C LYS A 100 -8.26 -29.42 -21.85
N TYR A 101 -7.89 -28.72 -22.90
CA TYR A 101 -6.67 -27.93 -23.01
C TYR A 101 -7.00 -26.53 -23.51
N VAL A 102 -6.16 -25.56 -23.15
CA VAL A 102 -6.13 -24.22 -23.75
C VAL A 102 -4.89 -24.13 -24.60
N VAL A 103 -5.05 -23.66 -25.84
CA VAL A 103 -3.94 -23.22 -26.71
C VAL A 103 -4.05 -21.73 -26.94
N SER A 104 -2.94 -21.00 -26.84
CA SER A 104 -2.87 -19.59 -27.24
C SER A 104 -1.61 -19.31 -28.06
N ASP A 105 -1.66 -18.27 -28.88
CA ASP A 105 -0.50 -17.66 -29.50
C ASP A 105 -0.74 -16.18 -29.79
N TRP A 106 0.33 -15.42 -29.98
CA TRP A 106 0.28 -14.05 -30.46
C TRP A 106 0.61 -14.03 -31.94
N TYR A 107 -0.13 -13.26 -32.73
CA TYR A 107 0.08 -13.20 -34.18
C TYR A 107 -0.08 -11.80 -34.79
N ILE A 108 0.57 -11.60 -35.94
CA ILE A 108 0.38 -10.51 -36.91
C ILE A 108 0.12 -11.18 -38.26
N GLY A 109 -0.90 -10.75 -38.99
CA GLY A 109 -1.28 -11.38 -40.25
C GLY A 109 -1.90 -10.39 -41.24
N THR A 110 -1.48 -10.46 -42.50
CA THR A 110 -2.04 -9.62 -43.58
C THR A 110 -3.26 -10.24 -44.26
N VAL A 111 -3.57 -11.49 -43.94
CA VAL A 111 -4.75 -12.25 -44.38
C VAL A 111 -5.33 -13.02 -43.20
N LYS A 112 -6.54 -13.57 -43.36
CA LYS A 112 -7.07 -14.53 -42.38
C LYS A 112 -6.22 -15.79 -42.38
N THR A 113 -5.96 -16.31 -41.18
CA THR A 113 -5.19 -17.55 -40.94
C THR A 113 -6.01 -18.49 -40.07
N SER A 114 -5.56 -19.73 -39.89
CA SER A 114 -6.24 -20.71 -39.02
C SER A 114 -5.29 -21.24 -37.96
N LEU A 115 -5.81 -21.42 -36.74
CA LEU A 115 -5.17 -22.18 -35.68
C LEU A 115 -5.71 -23.62 -35.71
N GLU A 116 -4.80 -24.57 -35.79
CA GLU A 116 -5.09 -25.99 -35.94
C GLU A 116 -4.27 -26.82 -34.95
N VAL A 117 -4.80 -27.99 -34.58
CA VAL A 117 -4.07 -28.98 -33.77
C VAL A 117 -4.08 -30.32 -34.47
N VAL A 118 -2.93 -30.97 -34.48
CA VAL A 118 -2.76 -32.33 -34.99
C VAL A 118 -2.58 -33.29 -33.84
N TYR A 119 -3.51 -34.23 -33.73
CA TYR A 119 -3.43 -35.32 -32.77
C TYR A 119 -2.75 -36.53 -33.39
N THR A 120 -1.86 -37.16 -32.63
CA THR A 120 -1.28 -38.46 -32.98
C THR A 120 -1.74 -39.49 -31.96
N ASN A 121 -2.35 -40.59 -32.42
CA ASN A 121 -2.75 -41.69 -31.54
C ASN A 121 -1.59 -42.68 -31.32
N ALA A 122 -1.81 -43.69 -30.46
CA ALA A 122 -0.80 -44.69 -30.11
C ALA A 122 -0.26 -45.49 -31.32
N ALA A 123 -1.04 -45.61 -32.40
CA ALA A 123 -0.63 -46.28 -33.63
C ALA A 123 0.12 -45.35 -34.61
N GLY A 124 0.38 -44.10 -34.23
CA GLY A 124 1.04 -43.10 -35.08
C GLY A 124 0.13 -42.44 -36.11
N LYS A 125 -1.18 -42.71 -36.10
CA LYS A 125 -2.14 -42.08 -37.02
C LYS A 125 -2.37 -40.63 -36.60
N GLN A 126 -2.28 -39.72 -37.58
CA GLN A 126 -2.53 -38.29 -37.38
C GLN A 126 -3.97 -37.89 -37.76
N THR A 127 -4.57 -37.00 -36.98
CA THR A 127 -5.86 -36.37 -37.24
C THR A 127 -5.72 -34.86 -37.09
N PHE A 128 -6.13 -34.11 -38.11
CA PHE A 128 -6.04 -32.66 -38.17
C PHE A 128 -7.37 -32.05 -37.76
N VAL A 129 -7.34 -31.09 -36.84
CA VAL A 129 -8.52 -30.43 -36.31
C VAL A 129 -8.35 -28.93 -36.40
N TRP A 130 -9.27 -28.29 -37.12
CA TRP A 130 -9.42 -26.83 -37.14
C TRP A 130 -10.01 -26.37 -35.82
N LEU A 131 -9.38 -25.38 -35.18
CA LEU A 131 -9.86 -24.80 -33.93
C LEU A 131 -10.56 -23.46 -34.14
N ALA A 132 -9.90 -22.54 -34.84
CA ALA A 132 -10.43 -21.19 -35.07
C ALA A 132 -9.76 -20.51 -36.27
N ASP A 133 -10.47 -19.52 -36.84
CA ASP A 133 -9.89 -18.56 -37.78
C ASP A 133 -9.35 -17.33 -37.02
N ALA A 134 -8.11 -16.94 -37.33
CA ALA A 134 -7.51 -15.70 -36.86
C ALA A 134 -7.78 -14.58 -37.89
N PRO A 135 -8.45 -13.47 -37.52
CA PRO A 135 -8.67 -12.35 -38.42
C PRO A 135 -7.36 -11.59 -38.72
N VAL A 136 -7.34 -10.84 -39.83
CA VAL A 136 -6.23 -9.92 -40.19
C VAL A 136 -5.89 -9.01 -39.01
N SER A 137 -4.60 -8.85 -38.72
CA SER A 137 -4.11 -7.96 -37.67
C SER A 137 -2.78 -7.32 -38.08
N ALA A 138 -2.72 -5.99 -38.02
CA ALA A 138 -1.51 -5.21 -38.28
C ALA A 138 -0.64 -4.99 -37.03
N ALA A 139 -1.16 -5.33 -35.85
CA ALA A 139 -0.44 -5.33 -34.57
C ALA A 139 -0.57 -6.72 -33.93
N TRP A 140 0.31 -7.03 -32.98
CA TRP A 140 0.24 -8.30 -32.25
C TRP A 140 -1.12 -8.46 -31.59
N LYS A 141 -1.80 -9.56 -31.91
CA LYS A 141 -3.08 -9.94 -31.35
C LYS A 141 -2.99 -11.36 -30.81
N GLN A 142 -3.54 -11.59 -29.62
CA GLN A 142 -3.62 -12.94 -29.08
C GLN A 142 -4.85 -13.68 -29.62
N LEU A 143 -4.66 -14.94 -29.97
CA LEU A 143 -5.71 -15.92 -30.18
C LEU A 143 -5.60 -16.96 -29.05
N SER A 144 -6.70 -17.27 -28.38
CA SER A 144 -6.73 -18.27 -27.29
C SER A 144 -7.99 -19.10 -27.39
N ILE A 145 -7.84 -20.42 -27.44
CA ILE A 145 -8.92 -21.38 -27.71
C ILE A 145 -8.84 -22.55 -26.73
N GLU A 146 -9.95 -22.84 -26.05
CA GLU A 146 -10.13 -24.09 -25.31
C GLU A 146 -10.64 -25.19 -26.25
N PHE A 147 -10.07 -26.38 -26.15
CA PHE A 147 -10.49 -27.57 -26.91
C PHE A 147 -10.39 -28.85 -26.07
N THR A 148 -11.05 -29.91 -26.52
CA THR A 148 -10.98 -31.23 -25.89
C THR A 148 -10.26 -32.21 -26.81
N THR A 149 -9.27 -32.93 -26.29
CA THR A 149 -8.55 -33.96 -27.05
C THR A 149 -9.46 -35.14 -27.41
N PRO A 150 -9.29 -35.77 -28.59
CA PRO A 150 -9.95 -37.03 -28.92
C PRO A 150 -9.65 -38.16 -27.91
N ALA A 151 -10.53 -39.14 -27.83
CA ALA A 151 -10.40 -40.26 -26.88
C ALA A 151 -9.18 -41.15 -27.14
N ASP A 152 -8.61 -41.14 -28.34
CA ASP A 152 -7.42 -41.91 -28.72
C ASP A 152 -6.14 -41.06 -28.84
N ALA A 153 -6.19 -39.76 -28.52
CA ALA A 153 -5.05 -38.87 -28.64
C ALA A 153 -3.99 -39.15 -27.56
N VAL A 154 -2.73 -39.30 -28.01
CA VAL A 154 -1.56 -39.47 -27.13
C VAL A 154 -0.60 -38.28 -27.24
N LYS A 155 -0.48 -37.69 -28.43
CA LYS A 155 0.28 -36.47 -28.65
C LYS A 155 -0.54 -35.41 -29.38
N ALA A 156 -0.20 -34.15 -29.15
CA ALA A 156 -0.73 -33.00 -29.88
C ALA A 156 0.42 -32.13 -30.42
N SER A 157 0.20 -31.48 -31.56
CA SER A 157 1.08 -30.46 -32.10
C SER A 157 0.24 -29.29 -32.61
N VAL A 158 0.67 -28.06 -32.33
CA VAL A 158 -0.07 -26.82 -32.64
C VAL A 158 0.49 -26.18 -33.90
N TYR A 159 -0.41 -25.84 -34.83
CA TYR A 159 -0.09 -25.24 -36.13
C TYR A 159 -0.85 -23.91 -36.29
N HIS A 160 -0.15 -22.83 -36.62
CA HIS A 160 -0.78 -21.61 -37.14
C HIS A 160 -0.53 -21.51 -38.64
N VAL A 161 -1.62 -21.63 -39.41
CA VAL A 161 -1.59 -21.97 -40.84
C VAL A 161 -1.90 -20.75 -41.70
N LEU A 162 -1.05 -20.54 -42.71
CA LEU A 162 -1.24 -19.57 -43.78
C LEU A 162 -1.71 -20.29 -45.06
N ALA A 163 -2.99 -20.14 -45.41
CA ALA A 163 -3.60 -20.74 -46.59
C ALA A 163 -4.04 -19.70 -47.65
N ALA A 164 -3.42 -18.52 -47.66
CA ALA A 164 -3.68 -17.45 -48.62
C ALA A 164 -2.42 -16.63 -48.92
N LYS A 165 -2.41 -15.92 -50.05
CA LYS A 165 -1.32 -14.99 -50.39
C LYS A 165 -1.27 -13.86 -49.36
N GLY A 166 -0.17 -13.77 -48.62
CA GLY A 166 -0.01 -12.85 -47.50
C GLY A 166 1.17 -13.23 -46.62
N SER A 167 1.16 -12.77 -45.38
CA SER A 167 2.16 -13.01 -44.37
C SER A 167 1.51 -13.33 -43.03
N LEU A 168 2.19 -14.15 -42.25
CA LEU A 168 1.86 -14.52 -40.88
C LEU A 168 3.14 -14.48 -40.06
N GLN A 169 3.10 -13.82 -38.91
CA GLN A 169 4.15 -13.83 -37.90
C GLN A 169 3.52 -14.22 -36.58
N THR A 170 4.10 -15.17 -35.86
CA THR A 170 3.55 -15.73 -34.62
C THR A 170 4.62 -15.87 -33.55
N ASP A 171 4.21 -15.73 -32.30
CA ASP A 171 5.10 -15.79 -31.13
C ASP A 171 4.30 -16.20 -29.88
N LEU A 172 5.00 -16.47 -28.77
CA LEU A 172 4.42 -16.73 -27.45
C LEU A 172 3.33 -17.80 -27.46
N TYR A 173 3.67 -19.00 -27.91
CA TYR A 173 2.73 -20.12 -27.91
C TYR A 173 2.51 -20.69 -26.50
N PHE A 174 1.28 -21.02 -26.17
CA PHE A 174 0.90 -21.68 -24.93
C PHE A 174 0.06 -22.92 -25.22
N LEU A 175 0.32 -24.02 -24.50
CA LEU A 175 -0.56 -25.19 -24.47
C LEU A 175 -0.51 -25.81 -23.07
N ALA A 176 -1.65 -25.86 -22.37
CA ALA A 176 -1.77 -26.50 -21.06
C ALA A 176 -3.19 -27.03 -20.82
N GLU A 177 -3.38 -27.87 -19.79
CA GLU A 177 -4.71 -28.33 -19.38
C GLU A 177 -5.60 -27.11 -19.00
N SER A 178 -6.90 -27.20 -19.28
CA SER A 178 -7.85 -26.12 -19.01
C SER A 178 -7.88 -25.77 -17.53
N GLY A 179 -7.90 -24.47 -17.24
CA GLY A 179 -7.73 -23.94 -15.90
C GLY A 179 -6.27 -23.79 -15.46
N ALA A 180 -5.34 -23.74 -16.41
CA ALA A 180 -4.01 -23.17 -16.23
C ALA A 180 -3.97 -21.72 -16.73
N ALA A 181 -3.39 -20.81 -15.94
CA ALA A 181 -3.16 -19.44 -16.39
C ALA A 181 -1.99 -19.41 -17.39
N ASP A 182 -2.20 -18.79 -18.56
CA ASP A 182 -1.15 -18.45 -19.52
C ASP A 182 -0.16 -17.49 -18.82
N PRO A 183 1.12 -17.86 -18.64
CA PRO A 183 2.10 -16.98 -18.01
C PRO A 183 2.34 -15.79 -18.96
N THR A 184 1.57 -14.73 -18.76
CA THR A 184 1.83 -13.46 -19.42
C THR A 184 3.23 -13.01 -19.00
N PRO A 185 4.14 -12.65 -19.93
CA PRO A 185 5.45 -12.13 -19.55
C PRO A 185 5.26 -10.92 -18.65
N THR A 186 5.80 -10.95 -17.43
CA THR A 186 5.80 -9.79 -16.54
C THR A 186 6.60 -8.69 -17.23
N PRO A 187 6.03 -7.51 -17.49
CA PRO A 187 6.78 -6.41 -18.09
C PRO A 187 7.98 -6.05 -17.22
N ALA A 188 9.11 -5.74 -17.85
CA ALA A 188 10.27 -5.19 -17.17
C ALA A 188 9.87 -4.01 -16.28
N SER A 189 10.49 -3.89 -15.11
CA SER A 189 10.21 -2.81 -14.17
C SER A 189 11.49 -2.21 -13.61
N VAL A 190 11.43 -0.91 -13.31
CA VAL A 190 12.45 -0.17 -12.59
C VAL A 190 11.76 0.82 -11.66
N GLN A 191 12.30 1.04 -10.47
CA GLN A 191 11.76 1.95 -9.46
C GLN A 191 12.90 2.71 -8.78
N ILE A 192 12.83 4.05 -8.78
CA ILE A 192 13.79 4.88 -8.03
C ILE A 192 13.53 4.69 -6.54
N THR A 193 14.58 4.41 -5.77
CA THR A 193 14.53 4.25 -4.31
C THR A 193 15.10 5.45 -3.56
N ALA A 194 15.95 6.24 -4.21
CA ALA A 194 16.40 7.54 -3.72
C ALA A 194 16.83 8.43 -4.89
N PRO A 195 16.61 9.76 -4.84
CA PRO A 195 15.81 10.48 -3.85
C PRO A 195 14.32 10.14 -3.92
N ALA A 196 13.57 10.36 -2.83
CA ALA A 196 12.13 10.15 -2.78
C ALA A 196 11.35 11.25 -3.55
N GLU A 197 10.12 10.96 -3.96
CA GLU A 197 9.21 11.97 -4.56
C GLU A 197 9.05 13.18 -3.63
N GLY A 198 9.22 14.38 -4.17
CA GLY A 198 9.13 15.65 -3.44
C GLY A 198 10.36 16.00 -2.59
N ALA A 199 11.42 15.17 -2.57
CA ALA A 199 12.59 15.44 -1.75
C ALA A 199 13.26 16.77 -2.13
N THR A 200 13.69 17.53 -1.12
CA THR A 200 14.59 18.67 -1.34
C THR A 200 16.03 18.19 -1.30
N VAL A 201 16.79 18.48 -2.34
CA VAL A 201 18.16 18.00 -2.52
C VAL A 201 19.13 19.17 -2.67
N SER A 202 20.33 19.00 -2.13
CA SER A 202 21.44 19.94 -2.29
C SER A 202 22.75 19.17 -2.23
N GLY A 203 23.81 19.71 -2.83
CA GLY A 203 25.11 19.03 -2.85
C GLY A 203 25.15 17.77 -3.73
N THR A 204 26.03 16.83 -3.40
CA THR A 204 26.17 15.58 -4.15
C THR A 204 25.24 14.52 -3.57
N GLN A 205 24.32 14.04 -4.41
CA GLN A 205 23.34 13.01 -4.06
C GLN A 205 23.64 11.68 -4.74
N GLN A 206 23.18 10.59 -4.14
CA GLN A 206 23.13 9.28 -4.79
C GLN A 206 21.72 9.04 -5.29
N VAL A 207 21.59 8.74 -6.58
CA VAL A 207 20.35 8.28 -7.20
C VAL A 207 20.41 6.77 -7.29
N THR A 208 19.46 6.06 -6.71
CA THR A 208 19.43 4.59 -6.65
C THR A 208 18.13 4.03 -7.18
N ALA A 209 18.15 2.81 -7.74
CA ALA A 209 16.94 2.13 -8.21
C ALA A 209 16.99 0.61 -7.99
N THR A 210 15.80 0.01 -7.89
CA THR A 210 15.59 -1.44 -8.01
C THR A 210 14.98 -1.75 -9.38
N ALA A 211 15.24 -2.94 -9.90
CA ALA A 211 14.71 -3.39 -11.20
C ALA A 211 14.38 -4.89 -11.19
N SER A 212 13.55 -5.34 -12.13
CA SER A 212 13.22 -6.76 -12.32
C SER A 212 14.41 -7.55 -12.91
N ALA A 213 14.39 -8.88 -12.74
CA ALA A 213 15.51 -9.76 -13.08
C ALA A 213 15.89 -9.80 -14.58
N ASP A 214 14.99 -9.38 -15.46
CA ASP A 214 15.15 -9.30 -16.91
C ASP A 214 15.83 -7.99 -17.39
N VAL A 215 16.11 -7.06 -16.46
CA VAL A 215 16.81 -5.79 -16.73
C VAL A 215 18.33 -6.01 -16.77
N LEU A 216 18.93 -5.63 -17.89
CA LEU A 216 20.37 -5.74 -18.16
C LEU A 216 21.16 -4.47 -17.81
N GLY A 217 20.47 -3.35 -17.63
CA GLY A 217 21.08 -2.09 -17.22
C GLY A 217 20.05 -1.00 -16.93
N VAL A 218 20.45 -0.01 -16.14
CA VAL A 218 19.64 1.16 -15.78
C VAL A 218 20.42 2.42 -16.10
N LYS A 219 19.78 3.35 -16.80
CA LYS A 219 20.32 4.67 -17.11
C LYS A 219 19.60 5.74 -16.30
N PHE A 220 20.37 6.54 -15.57
CA PHE A 220 19.85 7.64 -14.75
C PHE A 220 20.04 8.99 -15.43
N ALA A 221 19.02 9.84 -15.35
CA ALA A 221 19.04 11.19 -15.91
C ALA A 221 18.32 12.19 -15.00
N VAL A 222 18.71 13.47 -15.08
CA VAL A 222 18.01 14.61 -14.47
C VAL A 222 17.61 15.57 -15.58
N ASP A 223 16.31 15.89 -15.67
CA ASP A 223 15.71 16.69 -16.75
C ASP A 223 16.09 16.21 -18.16
N GLY A 224 16.24 14.89 -18.31
CA GLY A 224 16.63 14.25 -19.56
C GLY A 224 18.14 14.29 -19.87
N VAL A 225 18.97 14.85 -18.98
CA VAL A 225 20.43 14.81 -19.09
C VAL A 225 20.98 13.63 -18.28
N ASP A 226 21.70 12.72 -18.94
CA ASP A 226 22.27 11.54 -18.29
C ASP A 226 23.29 11.92 -17.21
N LEU A 227 23.21 11.27 -16.05
CA LEU A 227 24.13 11.47 -14.93
C LEU A 227 25.48 10.78 -15.16
N ALA A 228 25.46 9.60 -15.77
CA ALA A 228 26.62 8.75 -16.04
C ALA A 228 26.34 7.79 -17.21
N ALA A 229 27.33 6.97 -17.55
CA ALA A 229 27.10 5.80 -18.40
C ALA A 229 26.07 4.85 -17.75
N GLU A 230 25.41 4.03 -18.55
CA GLU A 230 24.45 3.04 -18.07
C GLU A 230 25.09 2.10 -17.03
N ASP A 231 24.38 1.89 -15.92
CA ASP A 231 24.79 0.96 -14.88
C ASP A 231 24.26 -0.44 -15.20
N THR A 232 25.15 -1.41 -15.36
CA THR A 232 24.81 -2.78 -15.77
C THR A 232 24.86 -3.78 -14.59
N ALA A 233 25.05 -3.32 -13.36
CA ALA A 233 25.15 -4.18 -12.19
C ALA A 233 24.30 -3.68 -11.02
N ALA A 234 23.44 -4.55 -10.49
CA ALA A 234 22.72 -4.24 -9.25
C ALA A 234 23.68 -4.29 -8.03
N PRO A 235 23.51 -3.42 -7.01
CA PRO A 235 22.47 -2.40 -6.89
C PRO A 235 22.73 -1.19 -7.80
N PHE A 236 21.71 -0.77 -8.57
CA PHE A 236 21.87 0.29 -9.57
C PHE A 236 21.96 1.66 -8.92
N ALA A 237 23.01 2.43 -9.24
CA ALA A 237 23.23 3.75 -8.67
C ALA A 237 24.00 4.71 -9.59
N ALA A 238 23.73 6.01 -9.44
CA ALA A 238 24.51 7.08 -10.05
C ALA A 238 24.65 8.29 -9.11
N ALA A 239 25.85 8.87 -9.06
CA ALA A 239 26.10 10.12 -8.33
C ALA A 239 25.59 11.32 -9.13
N TRP A 240 24.88 12.23 -8.46
CA TRP A 240 24.38 13.49 -9.01
C TRP A 240 24.91 14.68 -8.22
N ASP A 241 25.69 15.54 -8.87
CA ASP A 241 26.13 16.83 -8.30
C ASP A 241 25.05 17.90 -8.54
N SER A 242 24.10 18.02 -7.62
CA SER A 242 22.97 18.96 -7.75
C SER A 242 23.41 20.43 -7.71
N LYS A 243 24.64 20.74 -7.26
CA LYS A 243 25.18 22.11 -7.28
C LYS A 243 25.31 22.69 -8.69
N LYS A 244 25.31 21.82 -9.71
CA LYS A 244 25.37 22.21 -11.13
C LYS A 244 24.00 22.45 -11.74
N ALA A 245 22.92 22.05 -11.05
CA ALA A 245 21.55 22.31 -11.46
C ALA A 245 21.08 23.68 -10.92
N THR A 246 20.12 24.29 -11.62
CA THR A 246 19.41 25.48 -11.11
C THR A 246 18.63 25.14 -9.84
N ASN A 247 18.27 26.13 -9.03
CA ASN A 247 17.30 25.87 -7.95
C ASN A 247 15.89 25.79 -8.53
N GLY A 248 15.06 24.92 -7.98
CA GLY A 248 13.70 24.70 -8.44
C GLY A 248 13.37 23.22 -8.55
N VAL A 249 12.30 22.92 -9.28
CA VAL A 249 11.83 21.55 -9.46
C VAL A 249 12.57 20.87 -10.61
N HIS A 250 13.06 19.66 -10.38
CA HIS A 250 13.79 18.81 -11.31
C HIS A 250 13.16 17.42 -11.38
N THR A 251 13.24 16.77 -12.54
CA THR A 251 12.76 15.40 -12.74
C THR A 251 13.92 14.42 -12.81
N VAL A 252 14.03 13.51 -11.84
CA VAL A 252 14.97 12.39 -11.87
C VAL A 252 14.32 11.20 -12.56
N THR A 253 15.00 10.58 -13.53
CA THR A 253 14.51 9.44 -14.30
C THR A 253 15.48 8.26 -14.21
N ALA A 254 14.95 7.06 -14.00
CA ALA A 254 15.66 5.80 -14.18
C ALA A 254 15.01 5.03 -15.33
N THR A 255 15.79 4.67 -16.35
CA THR A 255 15.33 3.95 -17.55
C THR A 255 16.00 2.59 -17.60
N ALA A 256 15.22 1.52 -17.50
CA ALA A 256 15.73 0.16 -17.61
C ALA A 256 15.82 -0.31 -19.06
N ARG A 257 16.89 -1.04 -19.37
CA ARG A 257 17.10 -1.72 -20.65
C ARG A 257 17.02 -3.23 -20.44
N THR A 258 16.20 -3.88 -21.25
CA THR A 258 16.15 -5.35 -21.35
C THR A 258 16.88 -5.82 -22.62
N ALA A 259 16.89 -7.13 -22.86
CA ALA A 259 17.39 -7.71 -24.11
C ALA A 259 16.58 -7.27 -25.36
N SER A 260 15.31 -6.86 -25.20
CA SER A 260 14.43 -6.38 -26.28
C SER A 260 14.31 -4.85 -26.23
N SER A 261 14.99 -4.14 -27.12
CA SER A 261 15.13 -2.68 -27.11
C SER A 261 13.86 -1.87 -27.46
N ALA A 262 12.66 -2.43 -27.30
CA ALA A 262 11.41 -1.81 -27.77
C ALA A 262 10.53 -1.19 -26.66
N THR A 263 10.74 -1.51 -25.37
CA THR A 263 10.03 -0.83 -24.26
C THR A 263 10.93 -0.75 -23.05
N ALA A 264 11.50 0.45 -22.83
CA ALA A 264 12.24 0.74 -21.61
C ALA A 264 11.26 1.07 -20.49
N ALA A 265 11.24 0.28 -19.41
CA ALA A 265 10.52 0.67 -18.21
C ALA A 265 11.17 1.94 -17.64
N GLN A 266 10.35 2.92 -17.26
CA GLN A 266 10.84 4.17 -16.68
C GLN A 266 10.19 4.41 -15.32
N SER A 267 11.03 4.82 -14.38
CA SER A 267 10.62 5.43 -13.12
C SER A 267 11.01 6.90 -13.15
N LYS A 268 10.13 7.76 -12.66
CA LYS A 268 10.39 9.19 -12.52
C LYS A 268 10.04 9.63 -11.11
N VAL A 269 10.86 10.50 -10.55
CA VAL A 269 10.53 11.25 -9.34
C VAL A 269 10.80 12.73 -9.54
N THR A 270 9.98 13.57 -8.92
CA THR A 270 10.16 15.01 -8.87
C THR A 270 10.90 15.39 -7.61
N VAL A 271 11.94 16.22 -7.71
CA VAL A 271 12.70 16.72 -6.56
C VAL A 271 12.86 18.23 -6.64
N THR A 272 13.06 18.89 -5.49
CA THR A 272 13.39 20.32 -5.45
C THR A 272 14.88 20.48 -5.19
N VAL A 273 15.63 21.01 -6.16
CA VAL A 273 17.02 21.43 -5.95
C VAL A 273 17.00 22.77 -5.23
N ASN A 274 17.67 22.83 -4.08
CA ASN A 274 17.88 24.07 -3.34
C ASN A 274 19.35 24.20 -2.92
N ASN A 275 20.16 24.79 -3.81
CA ASN A 275 21.56 25.13 -3.55
C ASN A 275 21.73 26.53 -2.94
N THR A 276 20.65 27.27 -2.68
CA THR A 276 20.74 28.57 -2.01
C THR A 276 20.84 28.35 -0.51
N THR A 277 21.92 28.85 0.10
CA THR A 277 22.06 28.94 1.56
C THR A 277 21.25 30.09 2.17
N THR A 278 20.25 30.61 1.44
CA THR A 278 19.32 31.58 2.01
C THR A 278 18.27 30.80 2.77
N THR A 279 18.33 30.87 4.09
CA THR A 279 17.26 30.40 4.97
C THR A 279 15.93 30.95 4.46
N PRO A 280 14.86 30.13 4.39
CA PRO A 280 13.56 30.63 4.01
C PRO A 280 13.14 31.82 4.90
N PRO A 281 12.19 32.66 4.47
CA PRO A 281 11.69 33.73 5.32
C PRO A 281 11.02 33.13 6.58
N PRO A 282 11.17 33.80 7.75
CA PRO A 282 10.56 33.35 8.99
C PRO A 282 9.03 33.32 8.89
N PRO A 283 8.36 32.41 9.62
CA PRO A 283 6.91 32.32 9.62
C PRO A 283 6.28 33.64 10.05
N THR A 284 5.25 34.07 9.32
CA THR A 284 4.52 35.31 9.61
C THR A 284 3.50 35.12 10.74
N THR A 285 3.15 36.20 11.43
CA THR A 285 2.15 36.19 12.53
C THR A 285 0.70 36.07 12.07
N THR A 286 0.39 36.23 10.78
CA THR A 286 -0.99 36.19 10.29
C THR A 286 -1.62 34.82 10.54
N GLY A 287 -2.57 34.74 11.48
CA GLY A 287 -3.25 33.50 11.88
C GLY A 287 -2.51 32.66 12.93
N ASN A 288 -1.26 33.01 13.27
CA ASN A 288 -0.47 32.35 14.32
C ASN A 288 -0.63 33.11 15.64
N LEU A 289 -1.02 32.41 16.69
CA LEU A 289 -1.24 32.98 18.03
C LEU A 289 0.07 33.19 18.78
N ILE A 290 1.15 32.49 18.41
CA ILE A 290 2.47 32.69 19.02
C ILE A 290 3.06 34.00 18.52
N ALA A 291 3.40 34.88 19.46
CA ALA A 291 4.16 36.09 19.18
C ALA A 291 5.63 35.74 18.92
N ASN A 292 6.24 36.43 17.95
CA ASN A 292 7.62 36.18 17.51
C ASN A 292 7.88 34.70 17.18
N PRO A 293 7.12 34.11 16.23
CA PRO A 293 7.11 32.66 16.00
C PRO A 293 8.40 32.11 15.36
N GLY A 294 9.12 32.89 14.56
CA GLY A 294 10.48 32.53 14.11
C GLY A 294 11.57 32.98 15.07
N VAL A 295 11.22 33.43 16.28
CA VAL A 295 12.12 33.97 17.31
C VAL A 295 13.07 35.11 16.88
N GLU A 296 12.88 35.71 15.71
CA GLU A 296 13.79 36.71 15.10
C GLU A 296 13.91 38.03 15.84
N THR A 297 12.93 38.38 16.67
CA THR A 297 12.96 39.62 17.45
C THR A 297 13.65 39.38 18.79
N ALA A 298 14.80 40.02 19.03
CA ALA A 298 15.53 39.88 20.29
C ALA A 298 14.99 40.80 21.41
N ASN A 299 15.09 40.33 22.64
CA ASN A 299 15.01 41.11 23.88
C ASN A 299 16.21 40.75 24.78
N GLY A 300 17.33 41.44 24.57
CA GLY A 300 18.60 41.12 25.22
C GLY A 300 19.17 39.79 24.69
N THR A 301 19.40 38.83 25.58
CA THR A 301 19.95 37.50 25.25
C THR A 301 18.86 36.42 25.04
N ALA A 302 17.60 36.83 24.91
CA ALA A 302 16.45 35.96 24.71
C ALA A 302 15.57 36.50 23.57
N PRO A 303 14.69 35.69 22.96
CA PRO A 303 13.68 36.20 22.06
C PRO A 303 12.64 37.06 22.81
N ALA A 304 12.15 38.12 22.17
CA ALA A 304 11.08 38.95 22.69
C ALA A 304 9.78 38.13 22.85
N GLY A 305 9.18 38.16 24.04
CA GLY A 305 7.95 37.39 24.34
C GLY A 305 8.18 35.93 24.71
N TRP A 306 9.43 35.52 24.93
CA TRP A 306 9.81 34.16 25.29
C TRP A 306 10.55 34.11 26.62
N THR A 307 10.36 33.03 27.36
CA THR A 307 11.03 32.76 28.65
C THR A 307 11.60 31.36 28.67
N SER A 308 12.73 31.17 29.34
CA SER A 308 13.26 29.83 29.64
C SER A 308 13.04 29.45 31.10
N SER A 309 12.81 28.17 31.37
CA SER A 309 12.60 27.66 32.72
C SER A 309 13.12 26.23 32.90
N THR A 310 13.42 25.90 34.15
CA THR A 310 13.88 24.57 34.58
C THR A 310 13.08 24.14 35.80
N TRP A 311 12.60 22.90 35.79
CA TRP A 311 11.99 22.24 36.94
C TRP A 311 12.78 20.98 37.32
N GLY A 312 12.76 20.60 38.60
CA GLY A 312 13.50 19.44 39.11
C GLY A 312 15.01 19.66 39.28
N THR A 313 15.78 18.56 39.31
CA THR A 313 17.23 18.57 39.53
C THR A 313 17.96 18.23 38.22
N ASN A 314 18.39 19.26 37.51
CA ASN A 314 19.20 19.14 36.30
C ASN A 314 20.10 20.38 36.11
N THR A 315 21.16 20.25 35.30
CA THR A 315 22.09 21.35 34.99
C THR A 315 21.92 21.76 33.54
N THR A 316 21.27 22.91 33.34
CA THR A 316 20.81 23.39 32.04
C THR A 316 21.53 24.66 31.59
N ALA A 317 21.81 24.74 30.30
CA ALA A 317 22.18 25.96 29.60
C ALA A 317 21.13 26.29 28.53
N PHE A 318 20.72 27.56 28.48
CA PHE A 318 19.83 28.09 27.44
C PHE A 318 20.61 29.04 26.53
N SER A 319 20.39 28.94 25.22
CA SER A 319 21.02 29.82 24.23
C SER A 319 19.99 30.36 23.24
N TYR A 320 20.10 31.64 22.93
CA TYR A 320 19.45 32.26 21.78
C TYR A 320 20.50 32.37 20.66
N LEU A 321 20.36 31.54 19.64
CA LEU A 321 21.36 31.34 18.59
C LEU A 321 21.19 32.34 17.45
N THR A 322 22.26 32.59 16.70
CA THR A 322 22.27 33.40 15.46
C THR A 322 22.24 32.52 14.21
N THR A 323 21.56 31.38 14.32
CA THR A 323 21.30 30.42 13.25
C THR A 323 19.89 29.89 13.45
N GLY A 324 19.10 29.76 12.39
CA GLY A 324 17.72 29.25 12.42
C GLY A 324 17.46 28.23 11.33
N HIS A 325 16.29 27.59 11.39
CA HIS A 325 15.75 26.78 10.30
C HIS A 325 15.34 27.69 9.14
N THR A 326 14.56 28.71 9.47
CA THR A 326 14.31 29.88 8.65
C THR A 326 14.90 31.10 9.35
N GLY A 327 14.94 32.26 8.68
CA GLY A 327 15.48 33.46 9.31
C GLY A 327 16.94 33.33 9.79
N SER A 328 17.26 33.94 10.93
CA SER A 328 18.62 34.04 11.48
C SER A 328 18.70 33.62 12.95
N HIS A 329 17.61 33.20 13.58
CA HIS A 329 17.60 32.92 15.01
C HIS A 329 16.95 31.58 15.36
N SER A 330 17.33 31.01 16.49
CA SER A 330 16.65 29.85 17.09
C SER A 330 16.90 29.81 18.59
N VAL A 331 16.15 28.98 19.32
CA VAL A 331 16.35 28.77 20.75
C VAL A 331 16.91 27.37 21.01
N LYS A 332 17.84 27.26 21.96
CA LYS A 332 18.46 26.00 22.35
C LYS A 332 18.35 25.77 23.85
N THR A 333 18.07 24.53 24.22
CA THR A 333 18.11 23.99 25.57
C THR A 333 19.14 22.85 25.60
N GLN A 334 20.07 22.87 26.56
CA GLN A 334 21.07 21.83 26.72
C GLN A 334 21.17 21.38 28.19
N ILE A 335 20.96 20.09 28.45
CA ILE A 335 21.11 19.48 29.77
C ILE A 335 22.42 18.69 29.80
N SER A 336 23.29 19.02 30.75
CA SER A 336 24.60 18.35 30.96
C SER A 336 24.59 17.33 32.11
N LYS A 337 23.67 17.48 33.06
CA LYS A 337 23.43 16.55 34.16
C LYS A 337 21.94 16.46 34.43
N TYR A 338 21.43 15.25 34.65
CA TYR A 338 20.00 15.01 34.84
C TYR A 338 19.76 14.04 36.00
N THR A 339 18.80 14.38 36.86
CA THR A 339 18.26 13.49 37.89
C THR A 339 16.74 13.47 37.85
N SER A 340 16.10 14.63 37.69
CA SER A 340 14.64 14.75 37.53
C SER A 340 14.24 16.05 36.85
N GLY A 341 12.98 16.09 36.40
CA GLY A 341 12.28 17.27 35.88
C GLY A 341 12.56 17.56 34.40
N ASP A 342 12.53 18.82 34.02
CA ASP A 342 12.63 19.24 32.62
C ASP A 342 13.26 20.63 32.47
N SER A 343 13.58 21.00 31.23
CA SER A 343 13.95 22.35 30.86
C SER A 343 13.42 22.72 29.48
N LYS A 344 13.02 23.98 29.32
CA LYS A 344 12.27 24.44 28.14
C LYS A 344 12.41 25.94 27.87
N TRP A 345 12.19 26.30 26.61
CA TRP A 345 11.80 27.65 26.19
C TRP A 345 10.30 27.67 25.94
N SER A 346 9.63 28.72 26.40
CA SER A 346 8.18 28.86 26.32
C SER A 346 7.82 30.23 25.75
N PRO A 347 6.92 30.32 24.76
CA PRO A 347 6.35 31.58 24.34
C PRO A 347 5.40 32.13 25.41
N ALA A 348 5.01 33.39 25.31
CA ALA A 348 3.94 33.93 26.13
C ALA A 348 2.62 33.15 25.93
N ALA A 349 1.89 32.91 27.02
CA ALA A 349 0.61 32.21 27.00
C ALA A 349 -0.42 32.92 26.10
N VAL A 350 -1.09 32.14 25.25
CA VAL A 350 -2.10 32.64 24.31
C VAL A 350 -3.51 32.41 24.84
N THR A 351 -4.44 33.31 24.54
CA THR A 351 -5.86 33.14 24.91
C THR A 351 -6.51 32.12 23.98
N VAL A 352 -7.34 31.23 24.54
CA VAL A 352 -8.03 30.19 23.79
C VAL A 352 -9.50 30.09 24.15
N THR A 353 -10.27 29.43 23.29
CA THR A 353 -11.70 29.17 23.50
C THR A 353 -11.92 27.71 23.92
N PRO A 354 -12.57 27.42 25.05
CA PRO A 354 -12.97 26.06 25.43
C PRO A 354 -13.74 25.34 24.32
N GLY A 355 -13.42 24.07 24.11
CA GLY A 355 -14.02 23.22 23.08
C GLY A 355 -13.48 23.44 21.67
N LYS A 356 -12.57 24.40 21.45
CA LYS A 356 -11.85 24.55 20.18
C LYS A 356 -10.56 23.72 20.19
N THR A 357 -10.21 23.21 19.02
CA THR A 357 -8.94 22.52 18.78
C THR A 357 -7.94 23.51 18.23
N TYR A 358 -6.70 23.41 18.69
CA TYR A 358 -5.57 24.19 18.19
C TYR A 358 -4.49 23.25 17.66
N GLN A 359 -3.90 23.61 16.52
CA GLN A 359 -2.77 22.90 15.93
C GLN A 359 -1.49 23.65 16.31
N TYR A 360 -0.61 22.96 17.02
CA TYR A 360 0.76 23.38 17.28
C TYR A 360 1.72 22.75 16.27
N SER A 361 2.81 23.46 15.94
CA SER A 361 3.99 22.88 15.31
C SER A 361 5.26 23.67 15.60
N ASN A 362 6.42 23.04 15.55
CA ASN A 362 7.72 23.72 15.44
C ASN A 362 8.72 22.88 14.64
N TRP A 363 9.78 23.54 14.15
CA TRP A 363 10.95 22.86 13.62
C TRP A 363 11.99 22.66 14.73
N TYR A 364 12.71 21.56 14.70
CA TYR A 364 13.74 21.25 15.69
C TYR A 364 14.89 20.39 15.16
N GLN A 365 16.02 20.47 15.85
CA GLN A 365 17.12 19.50 15.83
C GLN A 365 17.36 19.03 17.26
N SER A 366 17.70 17.77 17.47
CA SER A 366 17.95 17.25 18.81
C SER A 366 18.94 16.10 18.81
N SER A 367 19.72 15.98 19.90
CA SER A 367 20.60 14.84 20.14
C SER A 367 19.91 13.66 20.83
N VAL A 368 18.68 13.87 21.32
CA VAL A 368 17.88 12.89 22.06
C VAL A 368 16.39 13.12 21.80
N ASP A 369 15.55 12.15 22.16
CA ASP A 369 14.10 12.34 22.07
C ASP A 369 13.65 13.42 23.07
N SER A 370 12.75 14.28 22.61
CA SER A 370 12.13 15.37 23.34
C SER A 370 10.60 15.27 23.24
N GLU A 371 9.88 16.10 23.96
CA GLU A 371 8.41 16.01 24.08
C GLU A 371 7.77 17.37 23.83
N ILE A 372 6.56 17.38 23.28
CA ILE A 372 5.71 18.56 23.15
C ILE A 372 4.65 18.48 24.22
N ASP A 373 4.59 19.51 25.06
CA ASP A 373 3.66 19.60 26.17
C ASP A 373 2.87 20.90 26.07
N VAL A 374 1.67 20.89 26.67
CA VAL A 374 0.87 22.08 26.87
C VAL A 374 0.66 22.34 28.35
N GLU A 375 0.85 23.59 28.73
CA GLU A 375 0.39 24.17 29.99
C GLU A 375 -0.93 24.91 29.75
N VAL A 376 -1.92 24.65 30.59
CA VAL A 376 -3.29 25.15 30.46
C VAL A 376 -3.64 25.95 31.70
N THR A 377 -3.91 27.24 31.54
CA THR A 377 -4.39 28.10 32.63
C THR A 377 -5.91 28.04 32.71
N MET A 378 -6.43 27.52 33.81
CA MET A 378 -7.86 27.41 34.08
C MET A 378 -8.45 28.73 34.61
N THR A 379 -9.78 28.84 34.58
CA THR A 379 -10.55 30.00 35.05
C THR A 379 -10.39 30.25 36.55
N ASP A 380 -10.08 29.22 37.34
CA ASP A 380 -9.75 29.32 38.77
C ASP A 380 -8.28 29.69 39.03
N GLY A 381 -7.48 29.88 37.98
CA GLY A 381 -6.06 30.20 38.04
C GLY A 381 -5.14 28.99 38.23
N SER A 382 -5.67 27.76 38.28
CA SER A 382 -4.85 26.56 38.33
C SER A 382 -4.18 26.28 36.98
N GLU A 383 -3.00 25.67 37.02
CA GLU A 383 -2.25 25.21 35.84
C GLU A 383 -2.36 23.70 35.72
N GLN A 384 -2.67 23.24 34.51
CA GLN A 384 -2.70 21.82 34.16
C GLN A 384 -1.71 21.56 33.04
N TYR A 385 -1.06 20.40 33.08
CA TYR A 385 -0.10 19.98 32.06
C TYR A 385 -0.62 18.75 31.34
N ALA A 386 -0.42 18.71 30.02
CA ALA A 386 -0.72 17.55 29.21
C ALA A 386 0.41 17.31 28.18
N TYR A 387 0.81 16.06 28.06
CA TYR A 387 1.66 15.58 26.98
C TYR A 387 0.87 15.60 25.67
N LEU A 388 1.49 16.09 24.59
CA LEU A 388 0.86 16.19 23.27
C LEU A 388 1.50 15.30 22.21
N ALA A 389 2.83 15.24 22.15
CA ALA A 389 3.53 14.46 21.13
C ALA A 389 4.99 14.18 21.48
N ALA A 390 5.52 13.06 20.96
CA ALA A 390 6.95 12.79 20.96
C ALA A 390 7.62 13.55 19.81
N ALA A 391 8.83 14.04 20.06
CA ALA A 391 9.73 14.63 19.07
C ALA A 391 11.03 13.81 19.05
N PRO A 392 11.13 12.78 18.18
CA PRO A 392 12.29 11.90 18.12
C PRO A 392 13.60 12.62 17.80
N THR A 393 14.72 12.03 18.19
CA THR A 393 16.07 12.52 17.89
C THR A 393 16.24 12.83 16.39
N SER A 394 16.80 14.01 16.06
CA SER A 394 17.05 14.39 14.67
C SER A 394 18.29 15.27 14.51
N ALA A 395 19.24 14.81 13.69
CA ALA A 395 20.42 15.58 13.33
C ALA A 395 20.13 16.69 12.31
N SER A 396 19.06 16.55 11.53
CA SER A 396 18.56 17.54 10.57
C SER A 396 17.32 18.25 11.13
N TRP A 397 16.99 19.43 10.60
CA TRP A 397 15.74 20.09 10.97
C TRP A 397 14.56 19.17 10.63
N ALA A 398 13.79 18.79 11.64
CA ALA A 398 12.57 18.02 11.55
C ALA A 398 11.41 18.86 12.06
N LYS A 399 10.20 18.62 11.54
CA LYS A 399 8.99 19.27 12.02
C LYS A 399 8.24 18.33 12.95
N VAL A 400 7.85 18.84 14.12
CA VAL A 400 6.89 18.17 15.01
C VAL A 400 5.60 18.97 15.01
N SER A 401 4.47 18.29 15.14
CA SER A 401 3.14 18.91 15.16
C SER A 401 2.24 18.13 16.11
N ALA A 402 1.36 18.84 16.81
CA ALA A 402 0.41 18.24 17.74
C ALA A 402 -0.89 19.05 17.77
N GLN A 403 -2.00 18.38 18.09
CA GLN A 403 -3.29 19.04 18.26
C GLN A 403 -3.71 19.02 19.73
N TYR A 404 -4.40 20.06 20.17
CA TYR A 404 -4.94 20.12 21.51
C TYR A 404 -6.35 20.68 21.51
N THR A 405 -7.30 19.92 22.05
CA THR A 405 -8.68 20.38 22.27
C THR A 405 -8.78 20.99 23.65
N VAL A 406 -9.16 22.26 23.71
CA VAL A 406 -9.14 23.04 24.95
C VAL A 406 -10.26 22.57 25.88
N PRO A 407 -9.95 22.18 27.13
CA PRO A 407 -10.95 21.68 28.06
C PRO A 407 -11.89 22.80 28.54
N ALA A 408 -13.04 22.40 29.09
CA ALA A 408 -13.95 23.33 29.73
C ALA A 408 -13.25 24.07 30.87
N GLY A 409 -13.46 25.39 30.96
CA GLY A 409 -12.87 26.21 32.01
C GLY A 409 -11.43 26.65 31.75
N ALA A 410 -10.80 26.31 30.63
CA ALA A 410 -9.49 26.86 30.25
C ALA A 410 -9.61 28.28 29.66
N THR A 411 -8.60 29.11 29.92
CA THR A 411 -8.53 30.52 29.47
C THR A 411 -7.32 30.79 28.58
N LYS A 412 -6.19 30.15 28.88
CA LYS A 412 -4.94 30.30 28.12
C LYS A 412 -4.24 28.97 27.98
N ILE A 413 -3.42 28.85 26.94
CA ILE A 413 -2.45 27.77 26.81
C ILE A 413 -1.07 28.30 26.45
N THR A 414 -0.05 27.55 26.87
CA THR A 414 1.33 27.69 26.38
C THR A 414 1.77 26.32 25.91
N VAL A 415 2.14 26.19 24.64
CA VAL A 415 2.69 24.94 24.08
C VAL A 415 4.19 25.11 23.91
N PHE A 416 4.97 24.12 24.32
CA PHE A 416 6.42 24.17 24.31
C PHE A 416 7.06 22.78 24.11
N GLN A 417 8.32 22.79 23.66
CA GLN A 417 9.14 21.58 23.55
C GLN A 417 10.04 21.44 24.79
N VAL A 418 9.94 20.31 25.47
CA VAL A 418 10.68 20.02 26.71
C VAL A 418 11.83 19.05 26.49
N LEU A 419 12.89 19.24 27.29
CA LEU A 419 14.02 18.31 27.38
C LEU A 419 14.11 17.79 28.82
N ALA A 420 13.97 16.47 29.00
CA ALA A 420 13.97 15.80 30.30
C ALA A 420 15.06 14.72 30.41
N LYS A 421 16.19 14.88 29.70
CA LYS A 421 17.35 13.98 29.76
C LYS A 421 18.62 14.69 29.28
N VAL A 422 19.79 14.09 29.54
CA VAL A 422 21.08 14.62 29.09
C VAL A 422 21.13 14.67 27.56
N GLY A 423 21.37 15.85 27.00
CA GLY A 423 21.30 16.10 25.56
C GLY A 423 21.06 17.58 25.24
N TRP A 424 20.71 17.88 24.00
CA TRP A 424 20.28 19.21 23.59
C TRP A 424 19.15 19.14 22.56
N VAL A 425 18.30 20.18 22.57
CA VAL A 425 17.32 20.46 21.53
C VAL A 425 17.45 21.92 21.10
N THR A 426 17.45 22.16 19.80
CA THR A 426 17.36 23.48 19.18
C THR A 426 16.03 23.54 18.43
N SER A 427 15.25 24.59 18.66
CA SER A 427 13.89 24.73 18.11
C SER A 427 13.70 26.10 17.47
N ASP A 428 12.88 26.15 16.43
CA ASP A 428 12.57 27.33 15.64
C ASP A 428 11.19 27.19 14.99
N ASP A 429 10.69 28.26 14.37
CA ASP A 429 9.49 28.28 13.52
C ASP A 429 8.24 27.70 14.17
N PHE A 430 7.85 28.30 15.28
CA PHE A 430 6.72 27.89 16.09
C PHE A 430 5.39 28.35 15.49
N SER A 431 4.36 27.52 15.60
CA SER A 431 3.00 27.85 15.19
C SER A 431 1.99 27.33 16.18
N LEU A 432 0.97 28.13 16.48
CA LEU A 432 -0.22 27.72 17.18
C LEU A 432 -1.40 28.45 16.56
N ALA A 433 -2.33 27.72 15.95
CA ALA A 433 -3.50 28.30 15.30
C ALA A 433 -4.75 27.49 15.64
N GLU A 434 -5.92 28.14 15.63
CA GLU A 434 -7.19 27.40 15.72
C GLU A 434 -7.29 26.43 14.55
N TYR A 435 -7.56 25.17 14.85
CA TYR A 435 -7.71 24.09 13.89
C TYR A 435 -9.17 23.71 13.81
N THR A 436 -9.73 23.85 12.61
CA THR A 436 -11.03 23.27 12.28
C THR A 436 -10.76 22.10 11.35
N PRO A 437 -11.00 20.84 11.80
CA PRO A 437 -10.75 19.68 10.95
C PRO A 437 -11.59 19.72 9.69
N ALA A 438 -11.02 19.25 8.59
CA ALA A 438 -11.80 19.03 7.38
C ALA A 438 -12.81 17.91 7.66
N GLN A 439 -14.08 18.23 7.48
CA GLN A 439 -15.17 17.34 7.81
C GLN A 439 -15.30 16.21 6.78
N LEU A 440 -15.59 15.00 7.25
CA LEU A 440 -16.17 13.96 6.41
C LEU A 440 -17.62 14.32 6.08
N ASN A 441 -18.22 13.60 5.14
CA ASN A 441 -19.62 13.76 4.77
C ASN A 441 -20.57 13.56 5.97
N ARG A 442 -20.21 12.69 6.91
CA ARG A 442 -20.90 12.45 8.19
C ARG A 442 -19.93 11.88 9.23
N ALA A 443 -20.34 11.94 10.49
CA ALA A 443 -19.64 11.27 11.59
C ALA A 443 -19.84 9.75 11.54
N LEU A 444 -18.79 8.99 11.85
CA LEU A 444 -18.79 7.54 11.94
C LEU A 444 -18.20 7.09 13.28
N VAL A 445 -18.64 5.94 13.78
CA VAL A 445 -17.99 5.24 14.89
C VAL A 445 -17.73 3.78 14.53
N SER A 446 -16.55 3.27 14.87
CA SER A 446 -16.19 1.86 14.77
C SER A 446 -15.85 1.30 16.15
N LEU A 447 -16.44 0.15 16.47
CA LEU A 447 -16.17 -0.62 17.67
C LEU A 447 -15.13 -1.69 17.31
N THR A 448 -13.98 -1.71 18.00
CA THR A 448 -12.93 -2.69 17.74
C THR A 448 -12.57 -3.47 18.99
N PHE A 449 -12.37 -4.78 18.84
CA PHE A 449 -12.04 -5.70 19.93
C PHE A 449 -10.75 -6.47 19.62
N ASP A 450 -9.78 -6.44 20.52
CA ASP A 450 -8.42 -6.92 20.27
C ASP A 450 -8.14 -8.26 20.97
N ASP A 451 -7.11 -8.98 20.54
CA ASP A 451 -6.62 -10.27 21.06
C ASP A 451 -7.51 -11.51 20.83
N GLY A 452 -8.82 -11.32 20.65
CA GLY A 452 -9.76 -12.43 20.46
C GLY A 452 -10.13 -13.16 21.76
N TRP A 453 -10.24 -12.42 22.88
CA TRP A 453 -10.66 -12.95 24.17
C TRP A 453 -12.02 -13.68 24.11
N LYS A 454 -12.14 -14.78 24.87
CA LYS A 454 -13.38 -15.55 24.97
C LYS A 454 -14.57 -14.71 25.43
N THR A 455 -14.33 -13.77 26.33
CA THR A 455 -15.35 -12.88 26.91
C THR A 455 -15.95 -11.92 25.88
N GLN A 456 -15.22 -11.59 24.80
CA GLN A 456 -15.78 -10.83 23.68
C GLN A 456 -16.90 -11.59 22.96
N TYR A 457 -16.81 -12.92 22.91
CA TYR A 457 -17.85 -13.76 22.34
C TYR A 457 -18.98 -14.03 23.33
N THR A 458 -18.66 -14.35 24.59
CA THR A 458 -19.67 -14.77 25.57
C THR A 458 -20.42 -13.62 26.25
N ALA A 459 -19.81 -12.43 26.35
CA ALA A 459 -20.40 -11.25 26.98
C ALA A 459 -20.52 -10.05 26.02
N GLY A 460 -19.52 -9.81 25.15
CA GLY A 460 -19.53 -8.70 24.19
C GLY A 460 -20.54 -8.87 23.05
N LEU A 461 -20.46 -9.99 22.33
CA LEU A 461 -21.29 -10.26 21.15
C LEU A 461 -22.80 -10.20 21.43
N PRO A 462 -23.34 -10.76 22.54
CA PRO A 462 -24.76 -10.62 22.86
C PRO A 462 -25.21 -9.16 23.06
N LEU A 463 -24.31 -8.27 23.52
CA LEU A 463 -24.60 -6.85 23.65
C LEU A 463 -24.59 -6.15 22.28
N LEU A 464 -23.65 -6.50 21.41
CA LEU A 464 -23.63 -6.00 20.02
C LEU A 464 -24.92 -6.40 19.28
N ASP A 465 -25.35 -7.66 19.39
CA ASP A 465 -26.61 -8.16 18.85
C ASP A 465 -27.83 -7.42 19.41
N LYS A 466 -27.86 -7.18 20.73
CA LYS A 466 -28.94 -6.45 21.41
C LYS A 466 -29.18 -5.06 20.80
N TYR A 467 -28.11 -4.39 20.37
CA TYR A 467 -28.18 -3.05 19.77
C TYR A 467 -28.11 -3.04 18.24
N ASN A 468 -27.97 -4.21 17.60
CA ASN A 468 -27.76 -4.37 16.16
C ASN A 468 -26.59 -3.51 15.66
N MET A 469 -25.43 -3.67 16.29
CA MET A 469 -24.21 -2.92 16.01
C MET A 469 -23.11 -3.82 15.46
N ASP A 470 -22.62 -3.48 14.27
CA ASP A 470 -21.45 -4.11 13.67
C ASP A 470 -20.16 -3.70 14.41
N ALA A 471 -19.16 -4.58 14.42
CA ALA A 471 -17.84 -4.33 15.03
C ALA A 471 -16.72 -5.03 14.26
N THR A 472 -15.46 -4.70 14.59
CA THR A 472 -14.27 -5.37 14.03
C THR A 472 -13.49 -6.08 15.13
N TYR A 473 -13.29 -7.38 14.99
CA TYR A 473 -12.52 -8.19 15.93
C TYR A 473 -11.14 -8.48 15.33
N TYR A 474 -10.09 -8.00 15.98
CA TYR A 474 -8.70 -8.25 15.61
C TYR A 474 -8.21 -9.46 16.41
N VAL A 475 -8.02 -10.59 15.72
CA VAL A 475 -7.78 -11.89 16.37
C VAL A 475 -6.38 -12.43 16.11
N LEU A 476 -5.88 -13.17 17.09
CA LEU A 476 -4.65 -13.96 17.02
C LEU A 476 -4.93 -15.34 16.41
N THR A 477 -4.04 -15.84 15.56
CA THR A 477 -4.26 -17.15 14.92
C THR A 477 -3.72 -18.33 15.72
N SER A 478 -2.82 -18.12 16.70
CA SER A 478 -2.26 -19.21 17.50
C SER A 478 -3.00 -19.49 18.81
N THR A 479 -3.94 -18.63 19.21
CA THR A 479 -4.58 -18.72 20.53
C THR A 479 -5.85 -19.58 20.58
N THR A 480 -6.30 -20.16 19.46
CA THR A 480 -7.62 -20.82 19.36
C THR A 480 -7.83 -22.05 20.23
N ASP A 481 -6.75 -22.62 20.76
CA ASP A 481 -6.77 -23.80 21.63
C ASP A 481 -6.64 -23.45 23.13
N TYR A 482 -6.49 -22.16 23.47
CA TYR A 482 -6.38 -21.68 24.84
C TYR A 482 -7.75 -21.31 25.42
N PRO A 483 -8.03 -21.64 26.69
CA PRO A 483 -9.37 -21.52 27.28
C PRO A 483 -9.87 -20.08 27.40
N ASP A 484 -8.96 -19.12 27.55
CA ASP A 484 -9.29 -17.71 27.75
C ASP A 484 -9.56 -16.97 26.43
N TYR A 485 -9.29 -17.61 25.28
CA TYR A 485 -9.47 -17.06 23.95
C TYR A 485 -10.64 -17.74 23.22
N MET A 486 -11.16 -17.07 22.19
CA MET A 486 -12.17 -17.66 21.32
C MET A 486 -11.61 -18.88 20.60
N THR A 487 -12.43 -19.92 20.50
CA THR A 487 -12.12 -21.06 19.64
C THR A 487 -12.27 -20.66 18.17
N LYS A 488 -11.60 -21.40 17.27
CA LYS A 488 -11.79 -21.23 15.82
C LYS A 488 -13.27 -21.30 15.39
N ALA A 489 -14.06 -22.18 16.00
CA ALA A 489 -15.48 -22.33 15.67
C ALA A 489 -16.29 -21.08 16.03
N GLU A 490 -15.97 -20.44 17.16
CA GLU A 490 -16.61 -19.19 17.59
C GLU A 490 -16.19 -18.03 16.70
N MET A 491 -14.90 -17.94 16.35
CA MET A 491 -14.44 -16.94 15.38
C MET A 491 -15.19 -17.08 14.06
N LEU A 492 -15.29 -18.30 13.50
CA LEU A 492 -16.01 -18.56 12.25
C LEU A 492 -17.51 -18.19 12.30
N ASN A 493 -18.08 -18.07 13.50
CA ASN A 493 -19.47 -17.65 13.69
C ASN A 493 -19.65 -16.12 13.68
N LEU A 494 -18.61 -15.34 13.97
CA LEU A 494 -18.64 -13.87 14.07
C LEU A 494 -19.30 -13.17 12.87
N PRO A 495 -19.02 -13.52 11.59
CA PRO A 495 -19.64 -12.83 10.45
C PRO A 495 -21.16 -12.95 10.38
N ALA A 496 -21.75 -13.98 11.00
CA ALA A 496 -23.21 -14.12 11.06
C ALA A 496 -23.88 -13.04 11.92
N HIS A 497 -23.09 -12.31 12.72
CA HIS A 497 -23.50 -11.26 13.65
C HIS A 497 -23.05 -9.86 13.21
N GLY A 498 -22.68 -9.69 11.93
CA GLY A 498 -22.19 -8.38 11.43
C GLY A 498 -20.77 -8.03 11.89
N ILE A 499 -20.04 -8.99 12.44
CA ILE A 499 -18.68 -8.78 12.92
C ILE A 499 -17.67 -9.02 11.80
N GLU A 500 -16.85 -8.01 11.54
CA GLU A 500 -15.67 -8.12 10.68
C GLU A 500 -14.53 -8.83 11.44
N VAL A 501 -13.88 -9.80 10.80
CA VAL A 501 -12.68 -10.45 11.35
C VAL A 501 -11.42 -9.90 10.69
N ALA A 502 -10.56 -9.31 11.51
CA ALA A 502 -9.30 -8.66 11.17
C ALA A 502 -8.12 -9.34 11.88
N SER A 503 -6.88 -9.03 11.47
CA SER A 503 -5.68 -9.72 11.97
C SER A 503 -5.01 -8.97 13.12
N HIS A 504 -4.56 -9.71 14.13
CA HIS A 504 -3.75 -9.18 15.23
C HIS A 504 -2.40 -9.88 15.39
N THR A 505 -1.81 -10.39 14.30
CA THR A 505 -0.61 -11.26 14.24
C THR A 505 -0.88 -12.74 14.56
N VAL A 506 0.18 -13.58 14.52
CA VAL A 506 0.09 -14.99 14.88
C VAL A 506 0.16 -15.11 16.40
N ASP A 507 1.23 -14.60 17.00
CA ASP A 507 1.66 -14.87 18.38
C ASP A 507 1.76 -13.63 19.28
N HIS A 508 1.22 -12.49 18.85
CA HIS A 508 1.22 -11.23 19.61
C HIS A 508 2.61 -10.71 20.04
N PRO A 509 3.64 -10.68 19.16
CA PRO A 509 4.98 -10.25 19.55
C PRO A 509 5.13 -8.71 19.60
N HIS A 510 6.14 -8.24 20.34
CA HIS A 510 6.64 -6.86 20.23
C HIS A 510 7.34 -6.66 18.88
N LEU A 511 6.57 -6.37 17.82
CA LEU A 511 7.04 -6.34 16.44
C LEU A 511 8.29 -5.46 16.21
N PRO A 512 8.47 -4.28 16.84
CA PRO A 512 9.67 -3.48 16.62
C PRO A 512 10.98 -4.12 17.09
N THR A 513 10.92 -5.15 17.94
CA THR A 513 12.10 -5.89 18.41
C THR A 513 12.56 -6.98 17.43
N MET A 514 11.73 -7.30 16.43
CA MET A 514 11.96 -8.37 15.46
C MET A 514 12.70 -7.88 14.22
N THR A 515 13.30 -8.82 13.48
CA THR A 515 13.85 -8.53 12.15
C THR A 515 12.74 -8.32 11.12
N ALA A 516 13.02 -7.58 10.04
CA ALA A 516 12.04 -7.32 8.98
C ALA A 516 11.46 -8.61 8.35
N ALA A 517 12.26 -9.67 8.22
CA ALA A 517 11.79 -10.96 7.69
C ALA A 517 10.84 -11.68 8.66
N GLN A 518 11.08 -11.57 9.97
CA GLN A 518 10.19 -12.15 10.98
C GLN A 518 8.87 -11.38 11.04
N ILE A 519 8.90 -10.04 11.00
CA ILE A 519 7.69 -9.21 10.91
C ILE A 519 6.88 -9.61 9.66
N ASP A 520 7.55 -9.81 8.52
CA ASP A 520 6.89 -10.19 7.27
C ASP A 520 6.20 -11.54 7.35
N ALA A 521 6.86 -12.54 7.94
CA ALA A 521 6.27 -13.85 8.18
C ALA A 521 5.06 -13.76 9.12
N GLU A 522 5.20 -13.03 10.23
CA GLU A 522 4.15 -12.86 11.24
C GLU A 522 2.86 -12.28 10.65
N LEU A 523 2.99 -11.23 9.83
CA LEU A 523 1.84 -10.57 9.21
C LEU A 523 1.26 -11.37 8.04
N LYS A 524 2.11 -12.03 7.24
CA LYS A 524 1.69 -12.88 6.14
C LYS A 524 0.91 -14.10 6.62
N ASP A 525 1.46 -14.79 7.61
CA ASP A 525 0.97 -16.11 8.03
C ASP A 525 -0.33 -15.98 8.81
N SER A 526 -0.49 -14.93 9.63
CA SER A 526 -1.75 -14.61 10.29
C SER A 526 -2.88 -14.33 9.30
N GLN A 527 -2.63 -13.50 8.27
CA GLN A 527 -3.62 -13.26 7.22
C GLN A 527 -3.97 -14.55 6.46
N ALA A 528 -2.95 -15.29 6.01
CA ALA A 528 -3.14 -16.51 5.22
C ALA A 528 -3.95 -17.54 6.01
N THR A 529 -3.66 -17.68 7.30
CA THR A 529 -4.37 -18.59 8.20
C THR A 529 -5.84 -18.20 8.36
N LEU A 530 -6.13 -16.92 8.61
CA LEU A 530 -7.52 -16.45 8.68
C LEU A 530 -8.26 -16.71 7.37
N ARG A 531 -7.70 -16.28 6.23
CA ARG A 531 -8.34 -16.51 4.92
C ARG A 531 -8.56 -17.98 4.61
N GLN A 532 -7.64 -18.86 5.01
CA GLN A 532 -7.80 -20.31 4.90
C GLN A 532 -8.96 -20.80 5.78
N TRP A 533 -9.12 -20.31 7.00
CA TRP A 533 -10.20 -20.72 7.89
C TRP A 533 -11.58 -20.36 7.34
N TYR A 534 -11.74 -19.15 6.79
CA TYR A 534 -13.00 -18.68 6.22
C TYR A 534 -13.22 -19.10 4.75
N GLY A 535 -12.19 -19.59 4.07
CA GLY A 535 -12.26 -20.00 2.66
C GLY A 535 -12.47 -18.83 1.69
N THR A 536 -12.09 -17.61 2.07
CA THR A 536 -12.28 -16.38 1.28
C THR A 536 -11.21 -15.34 1.59
N ASP A 537 -10.84 -14.54 0.58
CA ASP A 537 -9.96 -13.37 0.72
C ASP A 537 -10.68 -12.13 1.25
N THR A 538 -12.00 -12.21 1.49
CA THR A 538 -12.80 -11.08 1.98
C THR A 538 -12.68 -10.84 3.49
N VAL A 539 -11.93 -11.68 4.22
CA VAL A 539 -11.60 -11.50 5.65
C VAL A 539 -10.14 -11.10 5.84
N ALA A 540 -9.77 -10.69 7.05
CA ALA A 540 -8.41 -10.31 7.41
C ALA A 540 -7.83 -9.23 6.48
N LYS A 541 -8.66 -8.25 6.12
CA LYS A 541 -8.26 -7.09 5.29
C LYS A 541 -7.54 -6.03 6.10
N ASN A 542 -7.87 -5.89 7.38
CA ASN A 542 -7.37 -4.84 8.26
C ASN A 542 -6.46 -5.45 9.35
N PHE A 543 -5.55 -4.64 9.86
CA PHE A 543 -4.54 -5.07 10.83
C PHE A 543 -4.40 -4.08 11.99
N ALA A 544 -4.23 -4.61 13.20
CA ALA A 544 -3.87 -3.87 14.38
C ALA A 544 -2.56 -4.44 14.93
N THR A 545 -1.61 -3.57 15.29
CA THR A 545 -0.32 -4.01 15.82
C THR A 545 -0.42 -4.33 17.32
N PRO A 546 0.17 -5.45 17.80
CA PRO A 546 0.29 -5.74 19.22
C PRO A 546 0.90 -4.60 20.03
N PHE A 547 0.40 -4.37 21.24
CA PHE A 547 0.85 -3.33 22.17
C PHE A 547 0.80 -1.88 21.63
N GLY A 548 0.22 -1.67 20.45
CA GLY A 548 0.30 -0.37 19.75
C GLY A 548 1.71 -0.04 19.23
N GLU A 549 2.63 -0.99 19.25
CA GLU A 549 4.04 -0.77 18.90
C GLU A 549 4.28 -0.95 17.41
N TYR A 550 4.91 0.02 16.75
CA TYR A 550 5.26 -0.08 15.33
C TYR A 550 6.51 0.72 14.96
N ASN A 551 7.13 0.33 13.84
CA ASN A 551 8.21 1.07 13.20
C ASN A 551 8.05 1.00 11.67
N ALA A 552 9.00 1.57 10.91
CA ALA A 552 8.93 1.58 9.45
C ALA A 552 8.82 0.18 8.82
N ASN A 553 9.42 -0.85 9.42
CA ASN A 553 9.33 -2.22 8.91
C ASN A 553 7.93 -2.82 9.13
N VAL A 554 7.30 -2.54 10.28
CA VAL A 554 5.92 -2.96 10.57
C VAL A 554 4.94 -2.34 9.58
N ILE A 555 5.03 -1.04 9.34
CA ILE A 555 4.18 -0.35 8.36
C ILE A 555 4.43 -0.87 6.94
N ALA A 556 5.70 -1.08 6.57
CA ALA A 556 6.05 -1.61 5.26
C ALA A 556 5.48 -3.01 5.02
N SER A 557 5.52 -3.90 6.02
CA SER A 557 4.93 -5.23 5.90
C SER A 557 3.40 -5.19 5.95
N SER A 558 2.81 -4.32 6.79
CA SER A 558 1.36 -4.12 6.86
C SER A 558 0.77 -3.76 5.48
N LYS A 559 1.42 -2.86 4.75
CA LYS A 559 1.05 -2.45 3.38
C LYS A 559 1.05 -3.57 2.34
N LYS A 560 1.78 -4.67 2.58
CA LYS A 560 1.84 -5.81 1.65
C LYS A 560 0.62 -6.70 1.74
N TYR A 561 0.07 -6.84 2.96
CA TYR A 561 -0.94 -7.84 3.25
C TYR A 561 -2.30 -7.20 3.52
N TYR A 562 -2.34 -6.07 4.22
CA TYR A 562 -3.55 -5.45 4.72
C TYR A 562 -3.83 -4.12 4.02
N ARG A 563 -5.11 -3.73 3.93
CA ARG A 563 -5.53 -2.43 3.38
C ARG A 563 -5.41 -1.27 4.37
N SER A 564 -5.26 -1.59 5.66
CA SER A 564 -5.11 -0.60 6.73
C SER A 564 -4.29 -1.12 7.91
N HIS A 565 -3.78 -0.19 8.71
CA HIS A 565 -3.11 -0.43 9.98
C HIS A 565 -3.58 0.57 11.03
N ARG A 566 -3.71 0.11 12.27
CA ARG A 566 -3.82 0.97 13.45
C ARG A 566 -2.89 0.54 14.59
N SER A 567 -2.53 1.51 15.43
CA SER A 567 -1.89 1.33 16.74
C SER A 567 -2.88 1.66 17.86
N THR A 568 -2.37 2.10 19.01
CA THR A 568 -3.11 2.68 20.14
C THR A 568 -3.00 4.22 20.19
N ASP A 569 -2.46 4.84 19.13
CA ASP A 569 -2.31 6.30 19.03
C ASP A 569 -3.67 6.99 19.12
N GLU A 570 -3.84 7.84 20.13
CA GLU A 570 -5.13 8.46 20.40
C GLU A 570 -5.47 9.60 19.42
N GLY A 571 -6.73 9.70 19.02
CA GLY A 571 -7.22 10.78 18.17
C GLY A 571 -8.54 10.48 17.46
N TYR A 572 -8.85 11.33 16.47
CA TYR A 572 -9.98 11.19 15.57
C TYR A 572 -9.47 11.16 14.13
N ASN A 573 -10.21 10.52 13.24
CA ASN A 573 -9.86 10.42 11.84
C ASN A 573 -10.71 11.41 11.04
N THR A 574 -10.09 12.48 10.54
CA THR A 574 -10.76 13.55 9.78
C THR A 574 -10.33 13.50 8.32
N LYS A 575 -11.03 14.23 7.44
CA LYS A 575 -10.76 14.21 6.00
C LYS A 575 -9.30 14.58 5.66
N ASP A 576 -8.71 15.47 6.44
CA ASP A 576 -7.37 16.03 6.25
C ASP A 576 -6.28 15.41 7.15
N SER A 577 -6.65 14.52 8.08
CA SER A 577 -5.69 13.90 9.02
C SER A 577 -5.59 12.38 8.92
N THR A 578 -6.55 11.71 8.27
CA THR A 578 -6.60 10.24 8.24
C THR A 578 -5.49 9.67 7.36
N ASP A 579 -4.57 8.93 7.97
CA ASP A 579 -3.70 7.98 7.28
C ASP A 579 -4.25 6.57 7.49
N VAL A 580 -4.58 5.86 6.40
CA VAL A 580 -5.14 4.50 6.47
C VAL A 580 -4.17 3.48 7.07
N TYR A 581 -2.87 3.80 7.18
CA TYR A 581 -1.89 3.00 7.90
C TYR A 581 -1.49 3.59 9.26
N ASN A 582 -2.21 4.60 9.74
CA ASN A 582 -2.11 5.14 11.08
C ASN A 582 -3.48 5.66 11.55
N ILE A 583 -4.48 4.78 11.51
CA ILE A 583 -5.83 5.11 11.98
C ILE A 583 -5.77 5.38 13.49
N LYS A 584 -6.26 6.55 13.90
CA LYS A 584 -6.29 6.99 15.29
C LYS A 584 -7.47 6.38 16.04
N VAL A 585 -7.31 6.17 17.35
CA VAL A 585 -8.28 5.49 18.20
C VAL A 585 -8.59 6.25 19.50
N GLN A 586 -9.52 5.75 20.29
CA GLN A 586 -9.65 6.07 21.70
C GLN A 586 -9.60 4.75 22.48
N ASN A 587 -8.67 4.64 23.42
CA ASN A 587 -8.48 3.40 24.18
C ASN A 587 -9.51 3.30 25.31
N ILE A 588 -10.19 2.16 25.40
CA ILE A 588 -11.08 1.86 26.51
C ILE A 588 -10.28 1.14 27.59
N LEU A 589 -10.06 1.84 28.70
CA LEU A 589 -9.40 1.31 29.90
C LEU A 589 -10.45 1.06 30.99
N ASN A 590 -10.09 0.37 32.07
CA ASN A 590 -10.98 0.24 33.24
C ASN A 590 -11.36 1.59 33.90
N THR A 591 -10.58 2.64 33.65
CA THR A 591 -10.84 3.99 34.14
C THR A 591 -11.74 4.79 33.20
N THR A 592 -11.96 4.32 31.97
CA THR A 592 -12.83 4.98 31.01
C THR A 592 -14.29 4.82 31.44
N THR A 593 -15.01 5.93 31.54
CA THR A 593 -16.42 5.94 31.93
C THR A 593 -17.34 6.07 30.72
N PRO A 594 -18.59 5.57 30.77
CA PRO A 594 -19.57 5.82 29.70
C PRO A 594 -19.80 7.32 29.43
N ALA A 595 -19.68 8.18 30.44
CA ALA A 595 -19.77 9.63 30.25
C ALA A 595 -18.62 10.17 29.37
N GLN A 596 -17.40 9.67 29.58
CA GLN A 596 -16.24 10.02 28.77
C GLN A 596 -16.43 9.57 27.31
N VAL A 597 -16.90 8.34 27.09
CA VAL A 597 -17.24 7.84 25.74
C VAL A 597 -18.32 8.70 25.09
N GLY A 598 -19.32 9.13 25.87
CA GLY A 598 -20.35 10.08 25.41
C GLY A 598 -19.77 11.40 24.88
N LEU A 599 -18.75 11.96 25.56
CA LEU A 599 -18.05 13.17 25.11
C LEU A 599 -17.27 12.95 23.82
N TRP A 600 -16.65 11.77 23.65
CA TRP A 600 -15.95 11.42 22.42
C TRP A 600 -16.90 11.30 21.23
N ILE A 601 -18.06 10.66 21.43
CA ILE A 601 -19.09 10.58 20.39
C ILE A 601 -19.60 11.98 20.02
N ASP A 602 -19.82 12.85 21.01
CA ASP A 602 -20.25 14.22 20.74
C ASP A 602 -19.20 15.02 19.95
N GLN A 603 -17.91 14.82 20.20
CA GLN A 603 -16.84 15.40 19.38
C GLN A 603 -16.90 14.88 17.95
N ALA A 604 -17.03 13.57 17.76
CA ALA A 604 -17.10 12.96 16.43
C ALA A 604 -18.29 13.50 15.62
N ILE A 605 -19.45 13.67 16.26
CA ILE A 605 -20.65 14.26 15.65
C ILE A 605 -20.41 15.72 15.25
N ARG A 606 -19.83 16.54 16.15
CA ARG A 606 -19.54 17.95 15.88
C ARG A 606 -18.61 18.12 14.69
N ASP A 607 -17.56 17.33 14.63
CA ASP A 607 -16.49 17.47 13.64
C ASP A 607 -16.74 16.68 12.36
N LYS A 608 -17.77 15.82 12.35
CA LYS A 608 -17.98 14.79 11.32
C LYS A 608 -16.69 14.01 11.06
N SER A 609 -16.12 13.48 12.12
CA SER A 609 -14.93 12.64 12.08
C SER A 609 -15.31 11.16 12.27
N TRP A 610 -14.35 10.29 11.99
CA TRP A 610 -14.44 8.87 12.27
C TRP A 610 -13.73 8.54 13.59
N LEU A 611 -14.54 8.14 14.57
CA LEU A 611 -14.12 7.67 15.89
C LEU A 611 -13.91 6.16 15.88
N VAL A 612 -12.81 5.68 16.42
CA VAL A 612 -12.54 4.23 16.59
C VAL A 612 -12.32 3.96 18.07
N LEU A 613 -13.15 3.10 18.67
CA LEU A 613 -13.09 2.73 20.08
C LEU A 613 -12.44 1.35 20.22
N VAL A 614 -11.36 1.25 20.99
CA VAL A 614 -10.59 0.00 21.18
C VAL A 614 -10.92 -0.63 22.52
N TYR A 615 -11.47 -1.84 22.47
CA TYR A 615 -11.78 -2.70 23.60
C TYR A 615 -10.86 -3.92 23.59
N HIS A 616 -10.52 -4.46 24.76
CA HIS A 616 -9.87 -5.78 24.87
C HIS A 616 -10.85 -6.74 25.55
N GLU A 617 -10.65 -7.05 26.83
CA GLU A 617 -11.48 -8.01 27.56
C GLU A 617 -12.84 -7.40 27.97
N VAL A 618 -13.95 -8.16 27.82
CA VAL A 618 -15.29 -7.77 28.27
C VAL A 618 -15.63 -8.52 29.55
N SER A 619 -15.04 -8.10 30.66
CA SER A 619 -15.07 -8.84 31.93
C SER A 619 -15.15 -7.92 33.14
N ALA A 620 -15.89 -8.35 34.16
CA ALA A 620 -15.90 -7.70 35.48
C ALA A 620 -14.81 -8.26 36.41
N THR A 621 -14.16 -9.36 36.01
CA THR A 621 -13.19 -10.11 36.82
C THR A 621 -11.97 -10.50 35.98
N ALA A 622 -11.57 -9.62 35.05
CA ALA A 622 -10.34 -9.76 34.28
C ALA A 622 -9.13 -9.89 35.21
N GLU A 623 -8.17 -10.73 34.85
CA GLU A 623 -6.93 -10.90 35.62
C GLU A 623 -6.11 -9.61 35.61
N ASP A 624 -5.95 -9.00 34.44
CA ASP A 624 -5.48 -7.62 34.29
C ASP A 624 -6.66 -6.72 33.92
N PRO A 625 -7.22 -5.95 34.87
CA PRO A 625 -8.36 -5.10 34.59
C PRO A 625 -7.98 -3.88 33.76
N THR A 626 -6.69 -3.54 33.57
CA THR A 626 -6.25 -2.28 32.96
C THR A 626 -6.95 -1.99 31.63
N TYR A 627 -7.07 -3.01 30.78
CA TYR A 627 -7.66 -2.92 29.43
C TYR A 627 -9.06 -3.55 29.34
N ALA A 628 -9.68 -3.87 30.48
CA ALA A 628 -10.97 -4.53 30.53
C ALA A 628 -12.12 -3.52 30.64
N VAL A 629 -13.20 -3.78 29.91
CA VAL A 629 -14.50 -3.12 30.10
C VAL A 629 -15.47 -4.08 30.79
N THR A 630 -16.23 -3.59 31.78
CA THR A 630 -17.29 -4.43 32.35
C THR A 630 -18.47 -4.55 31.37
N PRO A 631 -19.19 -5.69 31.31
CA PRO A 631 -20.38 -5.81 30.48
C PRO A 631 -21.43 -4.71 30.74
N ALA A 632 -21.53 -4.22 31.98
CA ALA A 632 -22.45 -3.15 32.35
C ALA A 632 -22.03 -1.78 31.81
N ASN A 633 -20.74 -1.49 31.70
CA ASN A 633 -20.26 -0.26 31.08
C ASN A 633 -20.39 -0.35 29.56
N LEU A 634 -20.01 -1.47 28.95
CA LEU A 634 -20.21 -1.70 27.52
C LEU A 634 -21.69 -1.53 27.13
N ASP A 635 -22.63 -2.12 27.89
CA ASP A 635 -24.07 -1.94 27.65
C ASP A 635 -24.50 -0.47 27.63
N LYS A 636 -23.98 0.35 28.56
CA LYS A 636 -24.26 1.80 28.62
C LYS A 636 -23.61 2.56 27.46
N GLU A 637 -22.41 2.19 27.06
CA GLU A 637 -21.70 2.83 25.94
C GLU A 637 -22.41 2.56 24.61
N LEU A 638 -22.83 1.32 24.36
CA LEU A 638 -23.63 0.96 23.18
C LEU A 638 -24.99 1.67 23.20
N GLN A 639 -25.64 1.76 24.36
CA GLN A 639 -26.86 2.56 24.51
C GLN A 639 -26.64 4.04 24.17
N LEU A 640 -25.51 4.63 24.59
CA LEU A 640 -25.16 6.02 24.26
C LEU A 640 -24.96 6.19 22.75
N ILE A 641 -24.24 5.29 22.09
CA ILE A 641 -24.06 5.28 20.64
C ILE A 641 -25.41 5.26 19.92
N GLN A 642 -26.31 4.35 20.31
CA GLN A 642 -27.65 4.24 19.74
C GLN A 642 -28.45 5.53 19.94
N SER A 643 -28.44 6.08 21.17
CA SER A 643 -29.22 7.27 21.54
C SER A 643 -28.76 8.55 20.82
N LYS A 644 -27.45 8.66 20.54
CA LYS A 644 -26.86 9.81 19.83
C LYS A 644 -27.01 9.69 18.31
N GLY A 645 -27.39 8.53 17.79
CA GLY A 645 -27.68 8.32 16.36
C GLY A 645 -26.46 8.44 15.45
N ILE A 646 -25.25 8.29 15.99
CA ILE A 646 -24.03 8.21 15.17
C ILE A 646 -24.03 6.90 14.36
N THR A 647 -23.55 6.95 13.12
CA THR A 647 -23.53 5.74 12.27
C THR A 647 -22.41 4.81 12.73
N VAL A 648 -22.78 3.59 13.10
CA VAL A 648 -21.83 2.50 13.44
C VAL A 648 -21.41 1.77 12.16
N LYS A 649 -20.11 1.53 12.01
CA LYS A 649 -19.53 0.76 10.90
C LYS A 649 -18.35 -0.07 11.38
N THR A 650 -18.16 -1.25 10.80
CA THR A 650 -16.86 -1.95 10.93
C THR A 650 -15.75 -1.08 10.30
N VAL A 651 -14.50 -1.36 10.64
CA VAL A 651 -13.34 -0.67 10.05
C VAL A 651 -13.32 -0.82 8.52
N ASP A 652 -13.59 -2.00 7.97
CA ASP A 652 -13.68 -2.22 6.51
C ASP A 652 -14.76 -1.34 5.86
N GLN A 653 -15.96 -1.32 6.44
CA GLN A 653 -17.08 -0.50 5.95
C GLN A 653 -16.84 1.01 6.08
N ALA A 654 -16.11 1.41 7.14
CA ALA A 654 -15.74 2.80 7.36
C ALA A 654 -14.69 3.24 6.34
N LEU A 655 -13.68 2.42 6.06
CA LEU A 655 -12.68 2.67 5.04
C LEU A 655 -13.29 2.84 3.65
N ASP A 656 -14.28 2.01 3.28
CA ASP A 656 -15.00 2.16 2.01
C ASP A 656 -15.70 3.53 1.87
N GLU A 657 -16.10 4.14 2.98
CA GLU A 657 -16.73 5.47 2.98
C GLU A 657 -15.73 6.61 3.13
N VAL A 658 -14.70 6.45 3.96
CA VAL A 658 -13.74 7.50 4.32
C VAL A 658 -12.67 7.66 3.25
N THR A 659 -12.08 6.58 2.74
CA THR A 659 -10.95 6.65 1.80
C THR A 659 -11.24 7.48 0.55
N PRO A 660 -12.43 7.39 -0.11
CA PRO A 660 -12.75 8.24 -1.26
C PRO A 660 -12.87 9.74 -0.95
N GLN A 661 -12.94 10.12 0.33
CA GLN A 661 -13.07 11.50 0.76
C GLN A 661 -11.72 12.14 1.10
N LEU A 662 -10.68 11.35 1.35
CA LEU A 662 -9.36 11.86 1.75
C LEU A 662 -8.74 12.66 0.60
N SER A 663 -8.08 13.77 0.94
CA SER A 663 -7.52 14.74 0.00
C SER A 663 -6.03 14.58 -0.25
#